data_AF-A0A2L2NQI1-F1
#
_entry.id   AF-A0A2L2NQI1-F1
#
_cell.length_a   1.000
_cell.length_b   1.000
_cell.length_c   1.000
_cell.angle_alpha   90.00
_cell.angle_beta   90.00
_cell.angle_gamma   90.00
#
_symmetry.space_group_name_H-M   'P 1'
#
loop_
_entity.id
_entity.type
_entity.pdbx_description
1 polymer ?
#
loop_
_entity_poly.entity_id
_entity_poly.type
_entity_poly.pdbx_seq_one_letter_code
_entity_poly.pdbx_strand_id
1 'polypeptide(L)'
;MVKVALLIGVSEYEPGLNPLPAAVKDVEAMQQVLLHPEMGGFTETDIMVLKNPQRQDMEEAIENLFVHRQKDDLLVLFFSGHGIKDDTGRLFLATRTTRKTPRGDLIRSSAVAASVVHESMSRSRSKRQVVILDSCFSGAFAEGLSAKDDGSVNIREQLGGEGRAVLTSSSSTQYSFEQQGSDLSIYTRYLIEGITTGAADLDEDGVVSIDELHEYASRKVREIQPTMKPEIYTSREGFKIRLTKVPQGDPKQKYRKEVARYSNRGDVSFVGRKILDALRSRLGLSEIEATAIEDEMLAVARQEFRQKLQQYERDFTEALQQTVALSEDDLNALRQNLQQILGLRNEDTMPIEAQVKARIEAYKRHLQHYRQSLAKAMRQEYPLSQPTRHQLQQMQQEWQLKDEDLTAIENSLTADMEAYRQKLQQFEQAFIRAVQQEYPLSQTNHNQLWQQQQLLGLKAEDIHPITARITTEREAYQQKLQQYEQVITQAIEHQFPFTEEIREELRRYQHVLEIRDEEVARIEQKVVRQRETNKPQIRQSNTYEPPVAQSYSINIDADTFLEEVKADEFPTQFLSRRVTQVIPETKPVKTSKLPLYWIVPLIFVLAAGFLGLFVKQLRSPLVASPIFSNPLQTQNPANPAIEATPTPRSLANLSLGWVIKTNNDISLGNNQSLPRGTFLEVIEKKSNPNPASGSFLMSMRVCANKTTQTPANPNNPAVTPSVPPNSKPLPATVLLNSSQVNRFGVVLQSDVPNPCRTVTQPPPPVTEPSDTSPT
;
A
#
# COMPACT_ATOMS: atom_id res chain seq x y z
N MET A 1 63.84 6.43 -7.26
CA MET A 1 62.79 5.67 -6.56
C MET A 1 61.93 5.03 -7.62
N VAL A 2 62.03 3.71 -7.74
CA VAL A 2 61.15 2.89 -8.57
C VAL A 2 60.02 2.35 -7.70
N LYS A 3 58.84 2.10 -8.29
CA LYS A 3 57.73 1.39 -7.65
C LYS A 3 57.56 0.06 -8.37
N VAL A 4 57.80 -1.07 -7.70
CA VAL A 4 57.77 -2.41 -8.31
C VAL A 4 56.71 -3.27 -7.63
N ALA A 5 55.90 -3.97 -8.41
CA ALA A 5 54.86 -4.85 -7.88
C ALA A 5 54.94 -6.26 -8.47
N LEU A 6 54.67 -7.26 -7.63
CA LEU A 6 54.40 -8.63 -8.04
C LEU A 6 53.00 -8.99 -7.56
N LEU A 7 52.11 -9.31 -8.51
CA LEU A 7 50.71 -9.63 -8.25
C LEU A 7 50.45 -11.09 -8.63
N ILE A 8 50.10 -11.91 -7.65
CA ILE A 8 49.99 -13.37 -7.79
C ILE A 8 48.56 -13.80 -7.46
N GLY A 9 47.90 -14.46 -8.41
CA GLY A 9 46.51 -14.87 -8.30
C GLY A 9 46.36 -16.35 -8.63
N VAL A 10 45.91 -17.15 -7.67
CA VAL A 10 45.72 -18.60 -7.87
C VAL A 10 44.24 -18.94 -7.72
N SER A 11 43.57 -19.10 -8.87
CA SER A 11 42.16 -19.46 -8.99
C SER A 11 41.93 -20.94 -9.32
N GLU A 12 42.89 -21.60 -9.95
CA GLU A 12 42.83 -23.01 -10.36
C GLU A 12 43.82 -23.84 -9.55
N TYR A 13 43.38 -25.03 -9.10
CA TYR A 13 44.18 -25.94 -8.29
C TYR A 13 44.00 -27.39 -8.76
N GLU A 14 45.04 -28.20 -8.55
CA GLU A 14 44.96 -29.66 -8.63
C GLU A 14 43.94 -30.25 -7.62
N PRO A 15 43.43 -31.49 -7.84
CA PRO A 15 42.48 -32.13 -6.94
C PRO A 15 42.96 -32.18 -5.48
N GLY A 16 42.15 -31.62 -4.57
CA GLY A 16 42.43 -31.52 -3.13
C GLY A 16 42.30 -30.11 -2.56
N LEU A 17 42.15 -29.10 -3.42
CA LEU A 17 41.75 -27.73 -3.08
C LEU A 17 40.59 -27.29 -3.98
N ASN A 18 39.69 -26.47 -3.45
CA ASN A 18 38.62 -25.89 -4.26
C ASN A 18 39.17 -24.72 -5.11
N PRO A 19 38.69 -24.52 -6.35
CA PRO A 19 38.94 -23.29 -7.11
C PRO A 19 38.59 -22.02 -6.32
N LEU A 20 39.18 -20.90 -6.72
CA LEU A 20 38.89 -19.55 -6.20
C LEU A 20 38.82 -18.55 -7.37
N PRO A 21 37.71 -18.49 -8.14
CA PRO A 21 37.62 -17.69 -9.36
C PRO A 21 37.93 -16.19 -9.17
N ALA A 22 37.66 -15.65 -7.98
CA ALA A 22 37.97 -14.25 -7.64
C ALA A 22 39.48 -13.95 -7.64
N ALA A 23 40.36 -14.92 -7.34
CA ALA A 23 41.78 -14.65 -7.09
C ALA A 23 42.55 -14.05 -8.29
N VAL A 24 42.12 -14.37 -9.52
CA VAL A 24 42.68 -13.74 -10.73
C VAL A 24 42.08 -12.36 -10.98
N LYS A 25 40.79 -12.16 -10.68
CA LYS A 25 40.11 -10.87 -10.80
C LYS A 25 40.61 -9.85 -9.76
N ASP A 26 40.93 -10.32 -8.55
CA ASP A 26 41.58 -9.54 -7.48
C ASP A 26 42.90 -8.94 -7.97
N VAL A 27 43.72 -9.75 -8.64
CA VAL A 27 44.99 -9.33 -9.24
C VAL A 27 44.78 -8.34 -10.39
N GLU A 28 43.80 -8.58 -11.26
CA GLU A 28 43.47 -7.68 -12.37
C GLU A 28 43.00 -6.30 -11.86
N ALA A 29 42.12 -6.27 -10.84
CA ALA A 29 41.66 -5.03 -10.22
C ALA A 29 42.81 -4.29 -9.51
N MET A 30 43.68 -5.01 -8.79
CA MET A 30 44.87 -4.43 -8.15
C MET A 30 45.84 -3.86 -9.20
N GLN A 31 46.05 -4.57 -10.32
CA GLN A 31 46.87 -4.09 -11.43
C GLN A 31 46.34 -2.76 -11.99
N GLN A 32 45.03 -2.67 -12.26
CA GLN A 32 44.41 -1.45 -12.79
C GLN A 32 44.64 -0.23 -11.88
N VAL A 33 44.47 -0.41 -10.57
CA VAL A 33 44.65 0.67 -9.58
C VAL A 33 46.11 1.08 -9.45
N LEU A 34 47.04 0.12 -9.47
CA LEU A 34 48.48 0.41 -9.38
C LEU A 34 49.03 1.10 -10.63
N LEU A 35 48.58 0.71 -11.83
CA LEU A 35 48.97 1.34 -13.10
C LEU A 35 48.42 2.75 -13.28
N HIS A 36 47.27 3.08 -12.66
CA HIS A 36 46.61 4.36 -12.91
C HIS A 36 47.50 5.56 -12.51
N PRO A 37 47.83 6.50 -13.42
CA PRO A 37 48.81 7.56 -13.16
C PRO A 37 48.46 8.48 -11.98
N GLU A 38 47.16 8.72 -11.77
CA GLU A 38 46.66 9.56 -10.68
C GLU A 38 46.40 8.81 -9.37
N MET A 39 46.59 7.47 -9.34
CA MET A 39 46.45 6.66 -8.13
C MET A 39 47.79 6.02 -7.76
N GLY A 40 48.07 4.79 -8.24
CA GLY A 40 49.31 4.09 -7.94
C GLY A 40 50.52 4.64 -8.69
N GLY A 41 50.40 5.02 -9.96
CA GLY A 41 51.50 5.54 -10.78
C GLY A 41 52.70 4.58 -10.89
N PHE A 42 52.46 3.27 -10.95
CA PHE A 42 53.44 2.27 -11.35
C PHE A 42 53.54 2.23 -12.88
N THR A 43 54.69 1.85 -13.44
CA THR A 43 54.79 1.58 -14.89
C THR A 43 54.41 0.14 -15.20
N GLU A 44 53.95 -0.14 -16.42
CA GLU A 44 53.63 -1.51 -16.86
C GLU A 44 54.85 -2.44 -16.77
N THR A 45 56.05 -1.93 -17.06
CA THR A 45 57.32 -2.66 -16.92
C THR A 45 57.71 -2.96 -15.47
N ASP A 46 57.14 -2.26 -14.49
CA ASP A 46 57.41 -2.50 -13.07
C ASP A 46 56.36 -3.39 -12.37
N ILE A 47 55.29 -3.82 -13.07
CA ILE A 47 54.30 -4.76 -12.52
C ILE A 47 54.42 -6.13 -13.20
N MET A 48 54.83 -7.13 -12.43
CA MET A 48 54.80 -8.53 -12.84
C MET A 48 53.50 -9.19 -12.35
N VAL A 49 52.76 -9.84 -13.26
CA VAL A 49 51.50 -10.54 -12.96
C VAL A 49 51.66 -12.03 -13.21
N LEU A 50 51.37 -12.85 -12.18
CA LEU A 50 51.37 -14.30 -12.26
C LEU A 50 49.97 -14.87 -11.98
N LYS A 51 49.36 -15.48 -12.99
CA LYS A 51 48.05 -16.15 -12.90
C LYS A 51 48.27 -17.66 -12.89
N ASN A 52 47.82 -18.34 -11.84
CA ASN A 52 47.99 -19.79 -11.65
C ASN A 52 49.43 -20.33 -11.86
N PRO A 53 50.50 -19.69 -11.31
CA PRO A 53 51.89 -20.12 -11.51
C PRO A 53 52.20 -21.50 -10.91
N GLN A 54 53.29 -22.11 -11.38
CA GLN A 54 53.95 -23.23 -10.69
C GLN A 54 54.73 -22.72 -9.47
N ARG A 55 55.10 -23.64 -8.57
CA ARG A 55 55.93 -23.34 -7.40
C ARG A 55 57.25 -22.64 -7.74
N GLN A 56 57.95 -23.11 -8.78
CA GLN A 56 59.26 -22.56 -9.14
C GLN A 56 59.15 -21.12 -9.65
N ASP A 57 58.27 -20.87 -10.64
CA ASP A 57 58.04 -19.52 -11.19
C ASP A 57 57.62 -18.53 -10.11
N MET A 58 56.83 -18.98 -9.14
CA MET A 58 56.37 -18.19 -8.01
C MET A 58 57.52 -17.82 -7.05
N GLU A 59 58.38 -18.78 -6.69
CA GLU A 59 59.56 -18.52 -5.83
C GLU A 59 60.57 -17.61 -6.50
N GLU A 60 60.88 -17.86 -7.78
CA GLU A 60 61.80 -17.04 -8.57
C GLU A 60 61.30 -15.59 -8.72
N ALA A 61 60.00 -15.39 -9.00
CA ALA A 61 59.43 -14.06 -9.07
C ALA A 61 59.46 -13.32 -7.72
N ILE A 62 59.20 -14.03 -6.61
CA ILE A 62 59.31 -13.46 -5.25
C ILE A 62 60.74 -13.01 -4.97
N GLU A 63 61.76 -13.83 -5.27
CA GLU A 63 63.15 -13.41 -5.11
C GLU A 63 63.51 -12.21 -6.00
N ASN A 64 63.07 -12.23 -7.26
CA ASN A 64 63.29 -11.15 -8.22
C ASN A 64 62.61 -9.81 -7.83
N LEU A 65 61.49 -9.84 -7.11
CA LEU A 65 60.88 -8.62 -6.54
C LEU A 65 61.84 -7.94 -5.56
N PHE A 66 62.50 -8.70 -4.69
CA PHE A 66 63.25 -8.17 -3.55
C PHE A 66 64.75 -7.95 -3.81
N VAL A 67 65.35 -8.64 -4.79
CA VAL A 67 66.78 -8.53 -5.13
C VAL A 67 67.12 -7.24 -5.89
N HIS A 68 68.37 -6.77 -5.79
CA HIS A 68 68.93 -5.60 -6.51
C HIS A 68 68.22 -4.24 -6.30
N ARG A 69 67.32 -4.10 -5.31
CA ARG A 69 66.59 -2.86 -5.02
C ARG A 69 67.41 -1.82 -4.25
N GLN A 70 67.00 -0.55 -4.31
CA GLN A 70 67.57 0.56 -3.55
C GLN A 70 66.71 0.90 -2.31
N LYS A 71 67.26 1.70 -1.40
CA LYS A 71 66.64 2.02 -0.09
C LYS A 71 65.24 2.63 -0.22
N ASP A 72 65.03 3.51 -1.18
CA ASP A 72 63.81 4.30 -1.31
C ASP A 72 62.73 3.66 -2.22
N ASP A 73 63.06 2.57 -2.92
CA ASP A 73 62.16 1.91 -3.86
C ASP A 73 60.99 1.26 -3.13
N LEU A 74 59.78 1.45 -3.63
CA LEU A 74 58.56 0.83 -3.08
C LEU A 74 58.36 -0.54 -3.72
N LEU A 75 58.30 -1.59 -2.90
CA LEU A 75 58.05 -2.96 -3.32
C LEU A 75 56.68 -3.41 -2.82
N VAL A 76 55.84 -3.94 -3.71
CA VAL A 76 54.51 -4.46 -3.38
C VAL A 76 54.41 -5.93 -3.81
N LEU A 77 54.15 -6.82 -2.87
CA LEU A 77 53.73 -8.20 -3.16
C LEU A 77 52.25 -8.33 -2.82
N PHE A 78 51.42 -8.65 -3.81
CA PHE A 78 50.01 -8.99 -3.60
C PHE A 78 49.80 -10.46 -3.94
N PHE A 79 49.20 -11.22 -3.02
CA PHE A 79 48.82 -12.63 -3.24
C PHE A 79 47.34 -12.82 -2.91
N SER A 80 46.55 -13.33 -3.87
CA SER A 80 45.20 -13.86 -3.63
C SER A 80 45.16 -15.36 -3.97
N GLY A 81 44.64 -16.17 -3.03
CA GLY A 81 44.58 -17.62 -3.16
C GLY A 81 44.50 -18.38 -1.83
N HIS A 82 44.68 -19.70 -1.86
CA HIS A 82 44.69 -20.51 -0.63
C HIS A 82 45.98 -20.29 0.17
N GLY A 83 45.82 -19.97 1.45
CA GLY A 83 46.86 -20.10 2.47
C GLY A 83 46.64 -21.39 3.24
N ILE A 84 47.70 -22.14 3.49
CA ILE A 84 47.64 -23.48 4.10
C ILE A 84 48.67 -23.53 5.22
N LYS A 85 48.24 -23.83 6.46
CA LYS A 85 49.19 -24.21 7.52
C LYS A 85 49.62 -25.66 7.32
N ASP A 86 50.91 -25.95 7.51
CA ASP A 86 51.36 -27.33 7.68
C ASP A 86 51.08 -27.85 9.11
N ASP A 87 51.41 -29.11 9.34
CA ASP A 87 51.37 -29.82 10.62
C ASP A 87 52.17 -29.13 11.75
N THR A 88 53.13 -28.27 11.40
CA THR A 88 53.91 -27.46 12.35
C THR A 88 53.36 -26.03 12.53
N GLY A 89 52.21 -25.73 11.93
CA GLY A 89 51.56 -24.42 11.98
C GLY A 89 52.15 -23.37 11.03
N ARG A 90 53.16 -23.71 10.22
CA ARG A 90 53.81 -22.74 9.31
C ARG A 90 52.94 -22.49 8.09
N LEU A 91 52.83 -21.22 7.68
CA LEU A 91 52.05 -20.84 6.51
C LEU A 91 52.78 -21.17 5.19
N PHE A 92 52.04 -21.73 4.25
CA PHE A 92 52.40 -21.88 2.86
C PHE A 92 51.35 -21.20 1.97
N LEU A 93 51.82 -20.52 0.92
CA LEU A 93 51.01 -19.99 -0.15
C LEU A 93 50.82 -21.09 -1.20
N ALA A 94 49.57 -21.45 -1.48
CA ALA A 94 49.27 -22.48 -2.46
C ALA A 94 49.57 -22.00 -3.89
N THR A 95 49.98 -22.94 -4.72
CA THR A 95 50.20 -22.76 -6.17
C THR A 95 49.22 -23.64 -6.94
N ARG A 96 49.18 -23.49 -8.27
CA ARG A 96 48.32 -24.33 -9.12
C ARG A 96 48.50 -25.82 -8.85
N THR A 97 49.74 -26.25 -8.62
CA THR A 97 50.11 -27.67 -8.43
C THR A 97 50.23 -28.11 -6.98
N THR A 98 49.71 -27.33 -6.02
CA THR A 98 49.65 -27.72 -4.61
C THR A 98 48.79 -28.95 -4.38
N ARG A 99 49.34 -29.93 -3.64
CA ARG A 99 48.72 -31.21 -3.35
C ARG A 99 48.68 -31.49 -1.84
N LYS A 100 47.69 -32.27 -1.43
CA LYS A 100 47.54 -32.81 -0.07
C LYS A 100 47.65 -34.34 -0.07
N THR A 101 48.07 -34.92 1.04
CA THR A 101 48.01 -36.37 1.27
C THR A 101 46.54 -36.82 1.38
N PRO A 102 46.23 -38.13 1.26
CA PRO A 102 44.89 -38.65 1.55
C PRO A 102 44.38 -38.38 2.98
N ARG A 103 45.25 -37.95 3.90
CA ARG A 103 44.89 -37.54 5.28
C ARG A 103 44.61 -36.03 5.39
N GLY A 104 44.88 -35.25 4.35
CA GLY A 104 44.70 -33.80 4.30
C GLY A 104 45.98 -32.98 4.51
N ASP A 105 47.12 -33.62 4.81
CA ASP A 105 48.39 -32.94 5.11
C ASP A 105 48.98 -32.29 3.85
N LEU A 106 49.61 -31.13 3.99
CA LEU A 106 50.24 -30.43 2.86
C LEU A 106 51.50 -31.16 2.37
N ILE A 107 51.58 -31.45 1.07
CA ILE A 107 52.84 -31.86 0.43
C ILE A 107 53.69 -30.59 0.25
N ARG A 108 54.53 -30.26 1.24
CA ARG A 108 55.27 -28.98 1.35
C ARG A 108 56.02 -28.57 0.07
N SER A 109 56.57 -29.53 -0.69
CA SER A 109 57.28 -29.29 -1.96
C SER A 109 56.38 -28.89 -3.14
N SER A 110 55.06 -28.78 -2.94
CA SER A 110 54.08 -28.35 -3.95
C SER A 110 53.49 -26.95 -3.69
N ALA A 111 53.90 -26.29 -2.61
CA ALA A 111 53.50 -24.94 -2.22
C ALA A 111 54.73 -24.07 -1.91
N VAL A 112 54.55 -22.76 -1.85
CA VAL A 112 55.63 -21.82 -1.48
C VAL A 112 55.55 -21.53 0.01
N ALA A 113 56.63 -21.71 0.75
CA ALA A 113 56.63 -21.40 2.18
C ALA A 113 56.62 -19.87 2.39
N ALA A 114 55.80 -19.37 3.31
CA ALA A 114 55.79 -17.95 3.68
C ALA A 114 57.17 -17.44 4.16
N SER A 115 58.00 -18.35 4.69
CA SER A 115 59.38 -18.06 5.07
C SER A 115 60.27 -17.64 3.89
N VAL A 116 59.98 -18.07 2.65
CA VAL A 116 60.71 -17.62 1.45
C VAL A 116 60.48 -16.13 1.24
N VAL A 117 59.21 -15.69 1.24
CA VAL A 117 58.84 -14.26 1.15
C VAL A 117 59.52 -13.46 2.25
N HIS A 118 59.45 -13.92 3.50
CA HIS A 118 60.10 -13.24 4.62
C HIS A 118 61.63 -13.16 4.48
N GLU A 119 62.27 -14.23 4.02
CA GLU A 119 63.71 -14.25 3.78
C GLU A 119 64.10 -13.27 2.66
N SER A 120 63.38 -13.26 1.53
CA SER A 120 63.55 -12.30 0.44
C SER A 120 63.37 -10.84 0.92
N MET A 121 62.31 -10.56 1.69
CA MET A 121 62.07 -9.25 2.31
C MET A 121 63.25 -8.82 3.19
N SER A 122 63.73 -9.72 4.06
CA SER A 122 64.81 -9.44 5.02
C SER A 122 66.14 -9.11 4.33
N ARG A 123 66.46 -9.82 3.24
CA ARG A 123 67.65 -9.63 2.40
C ARG A 123 67.57 -8.38 1.50
N SER A 124 66.37 -7.84 1.24
CA SER A 124 66.21 -6.65 0.39
C SER A 124 66.75 -5.38 1.06
N ARG A 125 67.42 -4.53 0.25
CA ARG A 125 67.91 -3.21 0.68
C ARG A 125 66.82 -2.14 0.74
N SER A 126 65.63 -2.39 0.18
CA SER A 126 64.50 -1.46 0.24
C SER A 126 63.96 -1.33 1.67
N LYS A 127 63.69 -0.08 2.08
CA LYS A 127 62.99 0.30 3.31
C LYS A 127 61.49 0.57 3.09
N ARG A 128 60.91 0.17 1.96
CA ARG A 128 59.49 0.40 1.65
C ARG A 128 58.92 -0.87 1.04
N GLN A 129 58.54 -1.80 1.90
CA GLN A 129 58.07 -3.13 1.48
C GLN A 129 56.66 -3.36 2.01
N VAL A 130 55.72 -3.60 1.10
CA VAL A 130 54.32 -3.90 1.39
C VAL A 130 54.02 -5.31 0.89
N VAL A 131 53.51 -6.17 1.78
CA VAL A 131 52.99 -7.49 1.41
C VAL A 131 51.52 -7.54 1.77
N ILE A 132 50.66 -7.91 0.83
CA ILE A 132 49.22 -8.05 1.01
C ILE A 132 48.85 -9.50 0.72
N LEU A 133 48.41 -10.22 1.74
CA LEU A 133 48.03 -11.63 1.68
C LEU A 133 46.52 -11.77 1.85
N ASP A 134 45.83 -11.88 0.73
CA ASP A 134 44.42 -12.18 0.70
C ASP A 134 44.20 -13.70 0.64
N SER A 135 44.39 -14.33 1.80
CA SER A 135 44.33 -15.78 1.92
C SER A 135 43.90 -16.22 3.32
N CYS A 136 43.26 -17.39 3.40
CA CYS A 136 42.92 -18.03 4.68
C CYS A 136 44.20 -18.31 5.49
N PHE A 137 44.14 -18.15 6.81
CA PHE A 137 45.30 -18.29 7.72
C PHE A 137 46.48 -17.33 7.45
N SER A 138 46.29 -16.26 6.68
CA SER A 138 47.34 -15.26 6.38
C SER A 138 47.99 -14.63 7.62
N GLY A 139 47.26 -14.45 8.74
CA GLY A 139 47.86 -14.01 10.02
C GLY A 139 48.99 -14.93 10.56
N ALA A 140 49.03 -16.20 10.15
CA ALA A 140 50.12 -17.11 10.48
C ALA A 140 51.44 -16.80 9.77
N PHE A 141 51.43 -15.89 8.79
CA PHE A 141 52.65 -15.25 8.28
C PHE A 141 53.42 -14.58 9.42
N ALA A 142 52.71 -13.92 10.35
CA ALA A 142 53.31 -13.24 11.49
C ALA A 142 53.65 -14.20 12.66
N GLU A 143 52.87 -15.25 12.88
CA GLU A 143 53.24 -16.35 13.79
C GLU A 143 54.56 -17.01 13.36
N GLY A 144 54.74 -17.20 12.04
CA GLY A 144 55.96 -17.73 11.44
C GLY A 144 57.21 -16.85 11.59
N LEU A 145 57.04 -15.55 11.90
CA LEU A 145 58.13 -14.70 12.37
C LEU A 145 58.55 -15.14 13.78
N SER A 146 57.56 -15.28 14.68
CA SER A 146 57.76 -15.51 16.12
C SER A 146 58.41 -16.86 16.44
N ALA A 147 58.23 -17.88 15.60
CA ALA A 147 58.62 -19.28 15.85
C ALA A 147 60.13 -19.60 15.87
N LYS A 148 61.01 -18.60 15.99
CA LYS A 148 62.48 -18.77 16.03
C LYS A 148 63.14 -18.49 17.38
N ASP A 149 62.38 -18.11 18.40
CA ASP A 149 62.93 -17.76 19.71
C ASP A 149 61.90 -17.97 20.84
N ASP A 150 62.41 -18.13 22.06
CA ASP A 150 61.76 -18.85 23.15
C ASP A 150 60.70 -18.01 23.88
N GLY A 151 59.48 -17.98 23.33
CA GLY A 151 58.27 -17.57 24.04
C GLY A 151 58.25 -16.10 24.51
N SER A 152 57.64 -15.24 23.68
CA SER A 152 57.51 -13.77 23.82
C SER A 152 58.59 -12.94 23.11
N VAL A 153 58.66 -13.07 21.77
CA VAL A 153 59.39 -12.12 20.91
C VAL A 153 58.45 -11.17 20.19
N ASN A 154 58.90 -9.92 20.08
CA ASN A 154 58.16 -8.82 19.49
C ASN A 154 58.18 -8.95 17.95
N ILE A 155 57.02 -9.21 17.32
CA ILE A 155 56.89 -9.30 15.84
C ILE A 155 57.53 -8.09 15.12
N ARG A 156 57.52 -6.92 15.78
CA ARG A 156 58.15 -5.67 15.31
C ARG A 156 59.67 -5.76 15.14
N GLU A 157 60.36 -6.58 15.93
CA GLU A 157 61.82 -6.75 15.89
C GLU A 157 62.24 -7.72 14.79
N GLN A 158 61.45 -8.78 14.54
CA GLN A 158 61.70 -9.76 13.47
C GLN A 158 61.39 -9.20 12.07
N LEU A 159 60.48 -8.23 11.96
CA LEU A 159 60.35 -7.44 10.73
C LEU A 159 61.59 -6.57 10.46
N GLY A 160 62.47 -6.31 11.46
CA GLY A 160 63.92 -6.13 11.32
C GLY A 160 64.46 -4.93 10.53
N GLY A 161 63.60 -4.11 9.92
CA GLY A 161 63.99 -2.97 9.11
C GLY A 161 62.93 -1.87 9.14
N GLU A 162 63.33 -0.63 8.86
CA GLU A 162 62.40 0.49 8.74
C GLU A 162 61.49 0.32 7.52
N GLY A 163 60.20 0.61 7.68
CA GLY A 163 59.25 0.73 6.57
C GLY A 163 58.84 -0.60 5.90
N ARG A 164 58.54 -1.63 6.70
CA ARG A 164 57.88 -2.85 6.21
C ARG A 164 56.45 -2.95 6.76
N ALA A 165 55.52 -3.39 5.93
CA ALA A 165 54.12 -3.65 6.27
C ALA A 165 53.64 -4.96 5.65
N VAL A 166 52.94 -5.78 6.44
CA VAL A 166 52.28 -7.01 5.99
C VAL A 166 50.80 -6.93 6.37
N LEU A 167 49.93 -6.99 5.38
CA LEU A 167 48.48 -6.91 5.51
C LEU A 167 47.90 -8.29 5.24
N THR A 168 47.01 -8.77 6.11
CA THR A 168 46.44 -10.11 6.05
C THR A 168 44.92 -10.03 6.11
N SER A 169 44.22 -10.82 5.30
CA SER A 169 42.75 -10.80 5.29
C SER A 169 42.12 -11.63 6.41
N SER A 170 42.89 -12.55 7.01
CA SER A 170 42.66 -13.24 8.29
C SER A 170 41.21 -13.71 8.54
N SER A 171 40.83 -14.81 7.89
CA SER A 171 39.74 -15.71 8.33
C SER A 171 40.32 -16.90 9.12
N SER A 172 39.68 -17.26 10.24
CA SER A 172 40.19 -18.27 11.17
C SER A 172 39.57 -19.68 11.03
N THR A 173 38.42 -19.82 10.35
CA THR A 173 37.68 -21.09 10.29
C THR A 173 36.94 -21.28 8.96
N GLN A 174 37.10 -22.49 8.40
CA GLN A 174 36.28 -23.17 7.37
C GLN A 174 35.58 -22.33 6.31
N TYR A 175 36.01 -22.54 5.05
CA TYR A 175 35.29 -22.24 3.81
C TYR A 175 34.38 -21.02 3.89
N SER A 176 35.00 -19.84 3.71
CA SER A 176 34.29 -18.67 3.22
C SER A 176 33.43 -19.11 2.04
N PHE A 177 32.11 -19.11 2.26
CA PHE A 177 31.13 -19.31 1.19
C PHE A 177 31.45 -18.28 0.12
N GLU A 178 31.89 -18.76 -1.04
CA GLU A 178 31.93 -17.93 -2.24
C GLU A 178 30.53 -17.35 -2.41
N GLN A 179 30.40 -16.02 -2.31
CA GLN A 179 29.21 -15.36 -2.80
C GLN A 179 29.19 -15.61 -4.31
N GLN A 180 28.43 -16.61 -4.75
CA GLN A 180 28.16 -16.87 -6.16
C GLN A 180 27.58 -15.58 -6.78
N GLY A 181 28.44 -14.81 -7.45
CA GLY A 181 28.10 -13.50 -8.02
C GLY A 181 28.97 -12.31 -7.59
N SER A 182 29.91 -12.44 -6.64
CA SER A 182 30.94 -11.39 -6.41
C SER A 182 32.12 -11.57 -7.37
N ASP A 183 32.52 -10.50 -8.06
CA ASP A 183 33.68 -10.53 -8.95
C ASP A 183 35.02 -10.53 -8.19
N LEU A 184 35.08 -9.91 -7.02
CA LEU A 184 36.28 -9.78 -6.19
C LEU A 184 36.08 -10.45 -4.82
N SER A 185 37.18 -10.76 -4.15
CA SER A 185 37.17 -11.11 -2.73
C SER A 185 36.63 -9.95 -1.88
N ILE A 186 36.14 -10.25 -0.67
CA ILE A 186 35.59 -9.22 0.22
C ILE A 186 36.69 -8.25 0.70
N TYR A 187 37.90 -8.72 0.99
CA TYR A 187 38.99 -7.83 1.43
C TYR A 187 39.53 -7.01 0.26
N THR A 188 39.86 -7.64 -0.86
CA THR A 188 40.38 -6.94 -2.04
C THR A 188 39.38 -5.94 -2.59
N ARG A 189 38.08 -6.26 -2.62
CA ARG A 189 37.02 -5.30 -2.96
C ARG A 189 37.15 -3.99 -2.18
N TYR A 190 37.34 -4.04 -0.86
CA TYR A 190 37.42 -2.82 -0.05
C TYR A 190 38.78 -2.12 -0.08
N LEU A 191 39.87 -2.83 -0.43
CA LEU A 191 41.13 -2.19 -0.79
C LEU A 191 40.96 -1.37 -2.09
N ILE A 192 40.37 -1.97 -3.13
CA ILE A 192 40.12 -1.31 -4.42
C ILE A 192 39.12 -0.15 -4.26
N GLU A 193 38.01 -0.34 -3.54
CA GLU A 193 37.03 0.71 -3.24
C GLU A 193 37.68 1.89 -2.50
N GLY A 194 38.49 1.60 -1.46
CA GLY A 194 39.18 2.62 -0.67
C GLY A 194 40.11 3.50 -1.51
N ILE A 195 40.89 2.91 -2.41
CA ILE A 195 41.79 3.65 -3.30
C ILE A 195 41.00 4.41 -4.38
N THR A 196 40.11 3.73 -5.12
CA THR A 196 39.42 4.30 -6.28
C THR A 196 38.45 5.42 -5.95
N THR A 197 37.84 5.38 -4.76
CA THR A 197 36.92 6.44 -4.30
C THR A 197 37.63 7.53 -3.49
N GLY A 198 38.88 7.30 -3.07
CA GLY A 198 39.56 8.10 -2.06
C GLY A 198 39.00 7.95 -0.64
N ALA A 199 38.02 7.08 -0.39
CA ALA A 199 37.42 6.93 0.94
C ALA A 199 38.35 6.32 2.00
N ALA A 200 39.52 5.81 1.58
CA ALA A 200 40.61 5.38 2.45
C ALA A 200 41.63 6.48 2.77
N ASP A 201 41.50 7.70 2.27
CA ASP A 201 42.18 8.88 2.80
C ASP A 201 41.42 9.33 4.05
N LEU A 202 41.96 9.01 5.23
CA LEU A 202 41.31 9.20 6.52
C LEU A 202 41.78 10.49 7.22
N ASP A 203 42.95 11.02 6.86
CA ASP A 203 43.47 12.30 7.34
C ASP A 203 43.30 13.50 6.37
N GLU A 204 42.70 13.28 5.19
CA GLU A 204 42.46 14.26 4.11
C GLU A 204 43.75 14.90 3.54
N ASP A 205 44.92 14.22 3.59
CA ASP A 205 46.18 14.72 3.02
C ASP A 205 46.28 14.58 1.48
N GLY A 206 45.34 13.85 0.86
CA GLY A 206 45.28 13.57 -0.57
C GLY A 206 46.11 12.36 -1.02
N VAL A 207 46.66 11.58 -0.08
CA VAL A 207 47.41 10.35 -0.31
C VAL A 207 46.90 9.24 0.60
N VAL A 208 46.62 8.07 0.05
CA VAL A 208 46.25 6.90 0.84
C VAL A 208 47.52 6.19 1.30
N SER A 209 47.77 6.20 2.61
CA SER A 209 48.80 5.37 3.26
C SER A 209 48.31 3.97 3.61
N ILE A 210 49.25 3.03 3.78
CA ILE A 210 48.93 1.60 3.90
C ILE A 210 48.19 1.24 5.19
N ASP A 211 48.40 2.00 6.27
CA ASP A 211 47.64 1.94 7.51
C ASP A 211 46.18 2.37 7.31
N GLU A 212 45.93 3.50 6.65
CA GLU A 212 44.59 4.00 6.38
C GLU A 212 43.81 3.09 5.42
N LEU A 213 44.48 2.59 4.38
CA LEU A 213 43.91 1.60 3.45
C LEU A 213 43.48 0.34 4.18
N HIS A 214 44.33 -0.14 5.09
CA HIS A 214 43.98 -1.28 5.94
C HIS A 214 42.84 -0.94 6.90
N GLU A 215 42.84 0.22 7.55
CA GLU A 215 41.80 0.62 8.49
C GLU A 215 40.43 0.73 7.80
N TYR A 216 40.39 1.36 6.62
CA TYR A 216 39.19 1.46 5.78
C TYR A 216 38.65 0.07 5.42
N ALA A 217 39.50 -0.78 4.84
CA ALA A 217 39.10 -2.11 4.40
C ALA A 217 38.71 -3.00 5.59
N SER A 218 39.48 -3.00 6.67
CA SER A 218 39.23 -3.77 7.89
C SER A 218 37.92 -3.34 8.58
N ARG A 219 37.58 -2.03 8.56
CA ARG A 219 36.26 -1.53 9.00
C ARG A 219 35.13 -2.07 8.12
N LYS A 220 35.23 -1.94 6.78
CA LYS A 220 34.19 -2.38 5.84
C LYS A 220 33.99 -3.90 5.83
N VAL A 221 35.07 -4.68 5.90
CA VAL A 221 35.02 -6.14 6.05
C VAL A 221 34.27 -6.52 7.33
N ARG A 222 34.58 -5.89 8.47
CA ARG A 222 33.89 -6.20 9.75
C ARG A 222 32.41 -5.81 9.76
N GLU A 223 32.01 -4.77 9.01
CA GLU A 223 30.59 -4.40 8.86
C GLU A 223 29.77 -5.51 8.15
N ILE A 224 30.38 -6.24 7.22
CA ILE A 224 29.68 -7.20 6.34
C ILE A 224 29.91 -8.66 6.76
N GLN A 225 31.13 -8.98 7.22
CA GLN A 225 31.52 -10.31 7.69
C GLN A 225 32.29 -10.19 9.02
N PRO A 226 31.59 -10.05 10.17
CA PRO A 226 32.22 -9.87 11.49
C PRO A 226 33.18 -10.99 11.94
N THR A 227 33.13 -12.16 11.30
CA THR A 227 34.02 -13.30 11.54
C THR A 227 35.37 -13.19 10.82
N MET A 228 35.47 -12.32 9.81
CA MET A 228 36.70 -12.02 9.10
C MET A 228 37.38 -10.83 9.80
N LYS A 229 38.65 -10.98 10.14
CA LYS A 229 39.40 -10.01 10.94
C LYS A 229 40.70 -9.65 10.24
N PRO A 230 40.70 -8.77 9.23
CA PRO A 230 41.93 -8.33 8.60
C PRO A 230 42.87 -7.69 9.63
N GLU A 231 44.16 -8.03 9.55
CA GLU A 231 45.22 -7.57 10.45
C GLU A 231 46.36 -6.91 9.66
N ILE A 232 47.12 -6.04 10.34
CA ILE A 232 48.29 -5.36 9.80
C ILE A 232 49.48 -5.49 10.77
N TYR A 233 50.62 -5.88 10.23
CA TYR A 233 51.89 -6.05 10.95
C TYR A 233 52.94 -5.13 10.35
N THR A 234 53.56 -4.27 11.16
CA THR A 234 54.50 -3.25 10.68
C THR A 234 55.75 -3.12 11.54
N SER A 235 56.80 -2.51 10.98
CA SER A 235 58.04 -2.16 11.68
C SER A 235 58.35 -0.66 11.62
N ARG A 236 58.59 -0.05 12.79
CA ARG A 236 58.88 1.38 12.99
C ARG A 236 57.92 2.29 12.20
N GLU A 237 58.38 2.84 11.08
CA GLU A 237 57.66 3.78 10.21
C GLU A 237 56.73 3.11 9.17
N GLY A 238 56.65 1.78 9.15
CA GLY A 238 55.90 0.99 8.16
C GLY A 238 54.39 1.28 8.09
N PHE A 239 53.83 1.99 9.06
CA PHE A 239 52.44 2.46 9.02
C PHE A 239 52.21 3.46 7.87
N LYS A 240 53.05 4.51 7.75
CA LYS A 240 52.83 5.62 6.81
C LYS A 240 53.51 5.43 5.44
N ILE A 241 53.57 4.18 4.94
CA ILE A 241 54.00 3.92 3.56
C ILE A 241 52.89 4.40 2.62
N ARG A 242 53.16 5.48 1.90
CA ARG A 242 52.27 6.06 0.87
C ARG A 242 52.20 5.12 -0.35
N LEU A 243 51.02 4.54 -0.61
CA LEU A 243 50.81 3.60 -1.71
C LEU A 243 50.31 4.32 -2.97
N THR A 244 49.17 5.00 -2.84
CA THR A 244 48.43 5.64 -3.94
C THR A 244 48.04 7.07 -3.58
N LYS A 245 47.95 7.96 -4.58
CA LYS A 245 47.28 9.25 -4.41
C LYS A 245 45.77 9.08 -4.45
N VAL A 246 45.03 10.02 -3.83
CA VAL A 246 43.58 10.13 -4.04
C VAL A 246 43.32 10.69 -5.43
N PRO A 247 42.51 10.02 -6.27
CA PRO A 247 42.07 10.61 -7.54
C PRO A 247 41.23 11.85 -7.21
N GLN A 248 41.62 13.02 -7.71
CA GLN A 248 40.95 14.29 -7.32
C GLN A 248 39.49 14.36 -7.81
N GLY A 249 39.14 13.54 -8.81
CA GLY A 249 37.85 13.56 -9.51
C GLY A 249 37.69 14.84 -10.35
N ASP A 250 36.58 14.97 -11.06
CA ASP A 250 36.21 16.27 -11.64
C ASP A 250 35.82 17.22 -10.49
N PRO A 251 36.54 18.35 -10.30
CA PRO A 251 36.19 19.34 -9.27
C PRO A 251 34.74 19.83 -9.40
N LYS A 252 34.20 19.90 -10.63
CA LYS A 252 32.81 20.32 -10.89
C LYS A 252 31.81 19.28 -10.39
N GLN A 253 32.07 17.98 -10.58
CA GLN A 253 31.22 16.92 -10.00
C GLN A 253 31.28 16.91 -8.47
N LYS A 254 32.47 17.09 -7.89
CA LYS A 254 32.63 17.15 -6.42
C LYS A 254 31.88 18.35 -5.83
N TYR A 255 31.91 19.50 -6.51
CA TYR A 255 31.13 20.68 -6.14
C TYR A 255 29.62 20.45 -6.30
N ARG A 256 29.15 19.95 -7.46
CA ARG A 256 27.73 19.59 -7.71
C ARG A 256 27.14 18.73 -6.59
N LYS A 257 27.88 17.70 -6.15
CA LYS A 257 27.45 16.77 -5.09
C LYS A 257 27.27 17.47 -3.74
N GLU A 258 28.18 18.36 -3.36
CA GLU A 258 28.05 19.10 -2.09
C GLU A 258 27.03 20.25 -2.18
N VAL A 259 26.86 20.90 -3.34
CA VAL A 259 25.74 21.84 -3.58
C VAL A 259 24.40 21.14 -3.36
N ALA A 260 24.20 19.94 -3.92
CA ALA A 260 22.99 19.15 -3.70
C ALA A 260 22.79 18.77 -2.21
N ARG A 261 23.88 18.56 -1.46
CA ARG A 261 23.87 18.23 -0.03
C ARG A 261 23.48 19.41 0.87
N TYR A 262 23.89 20.63 0.53
CA TYR A 262 23.58 21.85 1.30
C TYR A 262 22.35 22.62 0.78
N SER A 263 21.81 22.22 -0.37
CA SER A 263 20.51 22.64 -0.88
C SER A 263 19.38 22.09 -0.01
N ASN A 264 18.52 22.97 0.49
CA ASN A 264 17.29 22.61 1.20
C ASN A 264 16.13 23.41 0.59
N ARG A 265 15.12 22.72 0.05
CA ARG A 265 14.03 23.32 -0.78
C ARG A 265 14.51 24.09 -2.02
N GLY A 266 15.77 23.89 -2.41
CA GLY A 266 16.41 24.64 -3.49
C GLY A 266 16.82 26.07 -3.12
N ASP A 267 17.09 26.30 -1.82
CA ASP A 267 17.91 27.41 -1.34
C ASP A 267 19.08 26.85 -0.50
N VAL A 268 20.18 27.60 -0.41
CA VAL A 268 21.33 27.25 0.43
C VAL A 268 21.28 28.07 1.73
N SER A 269 21.38 27.41 2.89
CA SER A 269 21.46 28.09 4.18
C SER A 269 22.72 28.98 4.30
N PHE A 270 22.72 29.96 5.20
CA PHE A 270 23.89 30.81 5.46
C PHE A 270 25.18 30.00 5.76
N VAL A 271 25.06 28.92 6.54
CA VAL A 271 26.18 28.04 6.86
C VAL A 271 26.60 27.23 5.63
N GLY A 272 25.63 26.67 4.90
CA GLY A 272 25.89 25.95 3.64
C GLY A 272 26.62 26.82 2.62
N ARG A 273 26.22 28.10 2.47
CA ARG A 273 26.88 29.09 1.61
C ARG A 273 28.35 29.23 1.99
N LYS A 274 28.68 29.39 3.28
CA LYS A 274 30.08 29.50 3.74
C LYS A 274 30.90 28.23 3.51
N ILE A 275 30.29 27.05 3.59
CA ILE A 275 30.96 25.79 3.27
C ILE A 275 31.23 25.68 1.77
N LEU A 276 30.25 26.03 0.92
CA LEU A 276 30.41 26.04 -0.53
C LEU A 276 31.45 27.08 -0.99
N ASP A 277 31.44 28.30 -0.46
CA ASP A 277 32.45 29.34 -0.74
C ASP A 277 33.89 28.82 -0.49
N ALA A 278 34.09 28.13 0.64
CA ALA A 278 35.37 27.53 1.01
C ALA A 278 35.73 26.31 0.13
N LEU A 279 34.76 25.45 -0.18
CA LEU A 279 34.96 24.28 -1.04
C LEU A 279 35.30 24.70 -2.48
N ARG A 280 34.62 25.70 -3.03
CA ARG A 280 34.91 26.32 -4.34
C ARG A 280 36.38 26.71 -4.42
N SER A 281 36.88 27.37 -3.37
CA SER A 281 38.27 27.82 -3.27
C SER A 281 39.25 26.65 -3.13
N ARG A 282 38.93 25.61 -2.33
CA ARG A 282 39.73 24.37 -2.23
C ARG A 282 39.79 23.60 -3.56
N LEU A 283 38.75 23.67 -4.37
CA LEU A 283 38.62 22.98 -5.66
C LEU A 283 39.11 23.80 -6.87
N GLY A 284 39.55 25.05 -6.67
CA GLY A 284 40.06 25.91 -7.75
C GLY A 284 39.00 26.34 -8.77
N LEU A 285 37.71 26.25 -8.43
CA LEU A 285 36.61 26.59 -9.35
C LEU A 285 36.41 28.10 -9.45
N SER A 286 36.15 28.59 -10.67
CA SER A 286 35.78 30.00 -10.86
C SER A 286 34.39 30.32 -10.31
N GLU A 287 34.15 31.59 -10.03
CA GLU A 287 32.84 32.07 -9.54
C GLU A 287 31.71 31.81 -10.54
N ILE A 288 31.99 31.94 -11.84
CA ILE A 288 31.04 31.71 -12.92
C ILE A 288 30.64 30.22 -12.97
N GLU A 289 31.62 29.32 -12.89
CA GLU A 289 31.37 27.87 -12.91
C GLU A 289 30.61 27.40 -11.66
N ALA A 290 30.99 27.92 -10.49
CA ALA A 290 30.29 27.62 -9.24
C ALA A 290 28.84 28.11 -9.26
N THR A 291 28.61 29.34 -9.71
CA THR A 291 27.25 29.92 -9.81
C THR A 291 26.39 29.15 -10.80
N ALA A 292 26.91 28.81 -11.98
CA ALA A 292 26.18 28.04 -12.98
C ALA A 292 25.80 26.63 -12.47
N ILE A 293 26.70 25.97 -11.72
CA ILE A 293 26.40 24.70 -11.04
C ILE A 293 25.31 24.88 -9.98
N GLU A 294 25.37 25.94 -9.19
CA GLU A 294 24.38 26.21 -8.15
C GLU A 294 23.01 26.52 -8.72
N ASP A 295 22.90 27.40 -9.71
CA ASP A 295 21.62 27.73 -10.35
C ASP A 295 20.95 26.48 -10.94
N GLU A 296 21.73 25.59 -11.58
CA GLU A 296 21.25 24.31 -12.10
C GLU A 296 20.71 23.40 -10.98
N MET A 297 21.52 23.16 -9.93
CA MET A 297 21.16 22.24 -8.84
C MET A 297 20.02 22.79 -7.95
N LEU A 298 19.98 24.10 -7.73
CA LEU A 298 18.91 24.77 -6.98
C LEU A 298 17.61 24.79 -7.79
N ALA A 299 17.65 24.97 -9.11
CA ALA A 299 16.46 24.85 -9.96
C ALA A 299 15.83 23.45 -9.89
N VAL A 300 16.65 22.39 -9.95
CA VAL A 300 16.21 20.99 -9.77
C VAL A 300 15.59 20.80 -8.38
N ALA A 301 16.28 21.20 -7.31
CA ALA A 301 15.77 21.06 -5.94
C ALA A 301 14.47 21.85 -5.68
N ARG A 302 14.29 23.03 -6.29
CA ARG A 302 13.02 23.79 -6.27
C ARG A 302 11.91 23.03 -6.99
N GLN A 303 12.22 22.35 -8.09
CA GLN A 303 11.25 21.54 -8.84
C GLN A 303 10.82 20.29 -8.05
N GLU A 304 11.76 19.54 -7.48
CA GLU A 304 11.46 18.38 -6.63
C GLU A 304 10.62 18.78 -5.40
N PHE A 305 10.95 19.91 -4.77
CA PHE A 305 10.16 20.42 -3.64
C PHE A 305 8.73 20.76 -4.06
N ARG A 306 8.51 21.41 -5.20
CA ARG A 306 7.15 21.64 -5.75
C ARG A 306 6.40 20.33 -6.04
N GLN A 307 7.08 19.33 -6.60
CA GLN A 307 6.46 18.02 -6.87
C GLN A 307 6.03 17.31 -5.57
N LYS A 308 6.83 17.41 -4.50
CA LYS A 308 6.48 16.91 -3.16
C LYS A 308 5.26 17.61 -2.57
N LEU A 309 5.14 18.93 -2.72
CA LEU A 309 3.94 19.66 -2.29
C LEU A 309 2.69 19.23 -3.08
N GLN A 310 2.80 19.04 -4.39
CA GLN A 310 1.70 18.53 -5.23
C GLN A 310 1.30 17.09 -4.88
N GLN A 311 2.27 16.22 -4.58
CA GLN A 311 2.00 14.87 -4.10
C GLN A 311 1.24 14.91 -2.77
N TYR A 312 1.70 15.75 -1.83
CA TYR A 312 1.02 15.96 -0.55
C TYR A 312 -0.43 16.45 -0.73
N GLU A 313 -0.69 17.43 -1.61
CA GLU A 313 -2.05 17.90 -1.87
C GLU A 313 -2.95 16.76 -2.38
N ARG A 314 -2.45 15.93 -3.31
CA ARG A 314 -3.21 14.79 -3.87
C ARG A 314 -3.54 13.78 -2.79
N ASP A 315 -2.54 13.26 -2.08
CA ASP A 315 -2.71 12.17 -1.11
C ASP A 315 -3.60 12.62 0.06
N PHE A 316 -3.44 13.87 0.51
CA PHE A 316 -4.27 14.45 1.57
C PHE A 316 -5.71 14.72 1.09
N THR A 317 -5.90 15.11 -0.18
CA THR A 317 -7.25 15.25 -0.78
C THR A 317 -7.93 13.90 -0.91
N GLU A 318 -7.24 12.86 -1.39
CA GLU A 318 -7.79 11.51 -1.56
C GLU A 318 -8.23 10.95 -0.20
N ALA A 319 -7.39 11.03 0.83
CA ALA A 319 -7.71 10.57 2.17
C ALA A 319 -8.94 11.26 2.77
N LEU A 320 -9.11 12.58 2.54
CA LEU A 320 -10.30 13.33 2.98
C LEU A 320 -11.56 13.07 2.12
N GLN A 321 -11.43 12.45 0.94
CA GLN A 321 -12.55 12.06 0.08
C GLN A 321 -13.02 10.61 0.29
N GLN A 322 -12.32 9.81 1.11
CA GLN A 322 -12.75 8.44 1.41
C GLN A 322 -14.10 8.43 2.13
N THR A 323 -14.93 7.43 1.83
CA THR A 323 -16.30 7.29 2.34
C THR A 323 -16.38 7.04 3.85
N VAL A 324 -15.29 6.61 4.48
CA VAL A 324 -15.16 6.56 5.94
C VAL A 324 -14.49 7.84 6.40
N ALA A 325 -15.18 8.61 7.23
CA ALA A 325 -14.58 9.76 7.90
C ALA A 325 -13.44 9.29 8.82
N LEU A 326 -12.20 9.60 8.43
CA LEU A 326 -11.01 9.36 9.25
C LEU A 326 -11.17 10.04 10.62
N SER A 327 -10.73 9.37 11.69
CA SER A 327 -10.66 10.02 13.00
C SER A 327 -9.63 11.16 12.98
N GLU A 328 -9.71 12.10 13.92
CA GLU A 328 -8.66 13.14 14.02
C GLU A 328 -7.28 12.52 14.29
N ASP A 329 -7.22 11.41 15.02
CA ASP A 329 -5.98 10.68 15.28
C ASP A 329 -5.41 10.04 14.00
N ASP A 330 -6.24 9.39 13.18
CA ASP A 330 -5.84 8.82 11.89
C ASP A 330 -5.39 9.90 10.91
N LEU A 331 -6.10 11.03 10.86
CA LEU A 331 -5.74 12.18 10.04
C LEU A 331 -4.38 12.78 10.48
N ASN A 332 -4.16 12.90 11.79
CA ASN A 332 -2.90 13.38 12.35
C ASN A 332 -1.74 12.40 12.08
N ALA A 333 -1.99 11.09 12.18
CA ALA A 333 -1.02 10.05 11.84
C ALA A 333 -0.66 10.07 10.35
N LEU A 334 -1.66 10.16 9.45
CA LEU A 334 -1.45 10.34 8.02
C LEU A 334 -0.62 11.60 7.72
N ARG A 335 -0.97 12.72 8.36
CA ARG A 335 -0.25 14.00 8.21
C ARG A 335 1.22 13.85 8.55
N GLN A 336 1.53 13.26 9.70
CA GLN A 336 2.90 13.02 10.15
C GLN A 336 3.66 12.08 9.19
N ASN A 337 3.02 10.99 8.76
CA ASN A 337 3.62 10.03 7.83
C ASN A 337 3.94 10.67 6.46
N LEU A 338 3.00 11.42 5.87
CA LEU A 338 3.21 12.10 4.58
C LEU A 338 4.29 13.20 4.70
N GLN A 339 4.27 14.00 5.77
CA GLN A 339 5.31 14.99 6.06
C GLN A 339 6.70 14.32 6.17
N GLN A 340 6.81 13.21 6.90
CA GLN A 340 8.05 12.48 7.10
C GLN A 340 8.58 11.84 5.81
N ILE A 341 7.72 11.15 5.05
CA ILE A 341 8.10 10.46 3.81
C ILE A 341 8.56 11.45 2.74
N LEU A 342 7.87 12.59 2.60
CA LEU A 342 8.20 13.60 1.58
C LEU A 342 9.31 14.57 2.05
N GLY A 343 9.59 14.66 3.34
CA GLY A 343 10.56 15.61 3.92
C GLY A 343 10.01 17.04 4.01
N LEU A 344 8.69 17.17 4.21
CA LEU A 344 7.99 18.46 4.33
C LEU A 344 7.83 18.86 5.81
N ARG A 345 7.83 20.17 6.09
CA ARG A 345 7.52 20.73 7.41
C ARG A 345 6.04 21.10 7.47
N ASN A 346 5.50 21.18 8.69
CA ASN A 346 4.12 21.64 8.92
C ASN A 346 3.82 23.03 8.34
N GLU A 347 4.81 23.94 8.32
CA GLU A 347 4.70 25.25 7.67
C GLU A 347 4.44 25.18 6.15
N ASP A 348 4.91 24.11 5.48
CA ASP A 348 4.72 23.91 4.04
C ASP A 348 3.34 23.34 3.72
N THR A 349 2.87 22.44 4.59
CA THR A 349 1.63 21.69 4.36
C THR A 349 0.39 22.39 4.89
N MET A 350 0.51 23.18 5.96
CA MET A 350 -0.63 23.86 6.60
C MET A 350 -1.45 24.74 5.64
N PRO A 351 -0.88 25.52 4.69
CA PRO A 351 -1.66 26.25 3.69
C PRO A 351 -2.45 25.31 2.76
N ILE A 352 -1.83 24.21 2.33
CA ILE A 352 -2.42 23.18 1.47
C ILE A 352 -3.58 22.48 2.20
N GLU A 353 -3.35 22.06 3.45
CA GLU A 353 -4.38 21.43 4.29
C GLU A 353 -5.61 22.31 4.48
N ALA A 354 -5.39 23.61 4.73
CA ALA A 354 -6.48 24.59 4.86
C ALA A 354 -7.26 24.75 3.54
N GLN A 355 -6.56 24.87 2.41
CA GLN A 355 -7.16 25.00 1.09
C GLN A 355 -7.96 23.75 0.69
N VAL A 356 -7.42 22.54 0.91
CA VAL A 356 -8.10 21.27 0.63
C VAL A 356 -9.34 21.10 1.49
N LYS A 357 -9.25 21.35 2.81
CA LYS A 357 -10.42 21.30 3.71
C LYS A 357 -11.51 22.29 3.28
N ALA A 358 -11.14 23.53 2.95
CA ALA A 358 -12.09 24.53 2.46
C ALA A 358 -12.76 24.13 1.14
N ARG A 359 -12.01 23.54 0.19
CA ARG A 359 -12.51 23.00 -1.08
C ARG A 359 -13.53 21.87 -0.85
N ILE A 360 -13.22 20.92 0.03
CA ILE A 360 -14.10 19.78 0.34
C ILE A 360 -15.38 20.25 1.06
N GLU A 361 -15.30 21.17 2.01
CA GLU A 361 -16.49 21.71 2.68
C GLU A 361 -17.36 22.58 1.73
N ALA A 362 -16.76 23.27 0.76
CA ALA A 362 -17.53 23.93 -0.31
C ALA A 362 -18.27 22.91 -1.19
N TYR A 363 -17.58 21.84 -1.61
CA TYR A 363 -18.17 20.75 -2.41
C TYR A 363 -19.36 20.09 -1.69
N LYS A 364 -19.23 19.77 -0.39
CA LYS A 364 -20.33 19.23 0.43
C LYS A 364 -21.54 20.17 0.48
N ARG A 365 -21.33 21.48 0.63
CA ARG A 365 -22.42 22.48 0.60
C ARG A 365 -23.11 22.51 -0.77
N HIS A 366 -22.35 22.44 -1.86
CA HIS A 366 -22.90 22.39 -3.22
C HIS A 366 -23.74 21.12 -3.45
N LEU A 367 -23.27 19.94 -3.03
CA LEU A 367 -24.06 18.70 -3.05
C LEU A 367 -25.35 18.81 -2.23
N GLN A 368 -25.28 19.41 -1.03
CA GLN A 368 -26.46 19.63 -0.19
C GLN A 368 -27.48 20.57 -0.85
N HIS A 369 -27.02 21.66 -1.46
CA HIS A 369 -27.89 22.58 -2.20
C HIS A 369 -28.48 21.92 -3.46
N TYR A 370 -27.70 21.12 -4.19
CA TYR A 370 -28.21 20.33 -5.31
C TYR A 370 -29.32 19.38 -4.86
N ARG A 371 -29.10 18.60 -3.78
CA ARG A 371 -30.11 17.70 -3.19
C ARG A 371 -31.38 18.46 -2.80
N GLN A 372 -31.26 19.66 -2.24
CA GLN A 372 -32.41 20.51 -1.88
C GLN A 372 -33.16 21.00 -3.11
N SER A 373 -32.47 21.48 -4.15
CA SER A 373 -33.08 21.93 -5.40
C SER A 373 -33.79 20.80 -6.14
N LEU A 374 -33.14 19.64 -6.27
CA LEU A 374 -33.74 18.43 -6.86
C LEU A 374 -34.97 17.96 -6.08
N ALA A 375 -34.86 17.84 -4.75
CA ALA A 375 -35.99 17.43 -3.90
C ALA A 375 -37.16 18.44 -3.94
N LYS A 376 -36.88 19.73 -4.12
CA LYS A 376 -37.93 20.75 -4.36
C LYS A 376 -38.58 20.56 -5.72
N ALA A 377 -37.77 20.40 -6.78
CA ALA A 377 -38.25 20.20 -8.14
C ALA A 377 -39.16 18.97 -8.24
N MET A 378 -38.73 17.81 -7.72
CA MET A 378 -39.50 16.55 -7.77
C MET A 378 -40.84 16.61 -7.02
N ARG A 379 -40.99 17.50 -6.03
CA ARG A 379 -42.27 17.75 -5.34
C ARG A 379 -43.21 18.63 -6.15
N GLN A 380 -42.69 19.52 -6.99
CA GLN A 380 -43.48 20.42 -7.83
C GLN A 380 -43.87 19.75 -9.15
N GLU A 381 -42.99 18.95 -9.73
CA GLU A 381 -43.19 18.25 -10.99
C GLU A 381 -42.47 16.89 -10.98
N TYR A 382 -43.17 15.81 -11.31
CA TYR A 382 -42.55 14.51 -11.55
C TYR A 382 -43.36 13.70 -12.60
N PRO A 383 -42.72 13.15 -13.65
CA PRO A 383 -41.29 13.21 -13.95
C PRO A 383 -40.81 14.63 -14.28
N LEU A 384 -39.55 14.96 -13.94
CA LEU A 384 -38.97 16.29 -14.17
C LEU A 384 -38.99 16.68 -15.65
N SER A 385 -39.48 17.88 -15.97
CA SER A 385 -39.45 18.44 -17.32
C SER A 385 -38.03 18.78 -17.80
N GLN A 386 -37.89 18.95 -19.12
CA GLN A 386 -36.62 19.29 -19.75
C GLN A 386 -35.99 20.61 -19.27
N PRO A 387 -36.74 21.72 -19.06
CA PRO A 387 -36.17 22.95 -18.51
C PRO A 387 -35.58 22.76 -17.11
N THR A 388 -36.26 22.00 -16.24
CA THR A 388 -35.77 21.74 -14.87
C THR A 388 -34.55 20.82 -14.86
N ARG A 389 -34.50 19.80 -15.75
CA ARG A 389 -33.30 18.98 -15.96
C ARG A 389 -32.12 19.83 -16.42
N HIS A 390 -32.32 20.75 -17.36
CA HIS A 390 -31.27 21.67 -17.83
C HIS A 390 -30.77 22.59 -16.71
N GLN A 391 -31.67 23.12 -15.86
CA GLN A 391 -31.27 23.92 -14.70
C GLN A 391 -30.40 23.13 -13.71
N LEU A 392 -30.77 21.89 -13.40
CA LEU A 392 -29.98 21.02 -12.53
C LEU A 392 -28.62 20.65 -13.16
N GLN A 393 -28.59 20.39 -14.47
CA GLN A 393 -27.35 20.14 -15.20
C GLN A 393 -26.42 21.36 -15.22
N GLN A 394 -26.97 22.58 -15.33
CA GLN A 394 -26.20 23.82 -15.22
C GLN A 394 -25.61 23.98 -13.81
N MET A 395 -26.38 23.70 -12.75
CA MET A 395 -25.86 23.71 -11.37
C MET A 395 -24.74 22.68 -11.16
N GLN A 396 -24.88 21.48 -11.74
CA GLN A 396 -23.83 20.45 -11.72
C GLN A 396 -22.54 20.97 -12.36
N GLN A 397 -22.63 21.58 -13.55
CA GLN A 397 -21.47 22.09 -14.28
C GLN A 397 -20.79 23.26 -13.58
N GLU A 398 -21.57 24.22 -13.07
CA GLU A 398 -21.07 25.39 -12.35
C GLU A 398 -20.32 24.99 -11.07
N TRP A 399 -20.82 23.98 -10.35
CA TRP A 399 -20.25 23.52 -9.08
C TRP A 399 -19.32 22.31 -9.20
N GLN A 400 -19.09 21.82 -10.43
CA GLN A 400 -18.21 20.67 -10.75
C GLN A 400 -18.56 19.40 -9.95
N LEU A 401 -19.85 19.10 -9.82
CA LEU A 401 -20.35 17.94 -9.06
C LEU A 401 -20.14 16.63 -9.84
N LYS A 402 -19.61 15.60 -9.16
CA LYS A 402 -19.36 14.27 -9.74
C LYS A 402 -20.67 13.51 -10.00
N ASP A 403 -20.77 12.86 -11.15
CA ASP A 403 -21.96 12.07 -11.54
C ASP A 403 -22.30 10.96 -10.52
N GLU A 404 -21.30 10.36 -9.87
CA GLU A 404 -21.46 9.31 -8.86
C GLU A 404 -22.26 9.81 -7.64
N ASP A 405 -21.88 10.98 -7.10
CA ASP A 405 -22.55 11.60 -5.96
C ASP A 405 -24.00 12.01 -6.31
N LEU A 406 -24.19 12.55 -7.52
CA LEU A 406 -25.50 12.96 -8.02
C LEU A 406 -26.41 11.76 -8.25
N THR A 407 -25.92 10.69 -8.86
CA THR A 407 -26.67 9.44 -9.09
C THR A 407 -27.15 8.83 -7.78
N ALA A 408 -26.32 8.86 -6.73
CA ALA A 408 -26.71 8.40 -5.40
C ALA A 408 -27.82 9.28 -4.78
N ILE A 409 -27.76 10.59 -4.97
CA ILE A 409 -28.79 11.54 -4.52
C ILE A 409 -30.11 11.34 -5.31
N GLU A 410 -30.03 11.25 -6.64
CA GLU A 410 -31.17 11.05 -7.54
C GLU A 410 -31.90 9.73 -7.23
N ASN A 411 -31.17 8.62 -7.12
CA ASN A 411 -31.76 7.31 -6.78
C ASN A 411 -32.43 7.33 -5.41
N SER A 412 -31.81 7.95 -4.40
CA SER A 412 -32.39 8.12 -3.06
C SER A 412 -33.71 8.90 -3.11
N LEU A 413 -33.72 10.06 -3.77
CA LEU A 413 -34.92 10.90 -3.84
C LEU A 413 -36.01 10.29 -4.74
N THR A 414 -35.64 9.55 -5.78
CA THR A 414 -36.58 8.86 -6.67
C THR A 414 -37.32 7.77 -5.91
N ALA A 415 -36.61 6.94 -5.16
CA ALA A 415 -37.22 5.92 -4.29
C ALA A 415 -38.16 6.54 -3.24
N ASP A 416 -37.77 7.64 -2.60
CA ASP A 416 -38.61 8.37 -1.63
C ASP A 416 -39.92 8.88 -2.28
N MET A 417 -39.85 9.43 -3.50
CA MET A 417 -41.01 9.96 -4.23
C MET A 417 -41.93 8.85 -4.77
N GLU A 418 -41.37 7.73 -5.24
CA GLU A 418 -42.17 6.58 -5.67
C GLU A 418 -42.90 5.93 -4.49
N ALA A 419 -42.24 5.80 -3.33
CA ALA A 419 -42.88 5.36 -2.10
C ALA A 419 -44.01 6.32 -1.64
N TYR A 420 -43.84 7.64 -1.79
CA TYR A 420 -44.90 8.61 -1.49
C TYR A 420 -46.09 8.48 -2.46
N ARG A 421 -45.83 8.27 -3.75
CA ARG A 421 -46.87 8.05 -4.76
C ARG A 421 -47.68 6.77 -4.52
N GLN A 422 -47.02 5.68 -4.12
CA GLN A 422 -47.72 4.44 -3.75
C GLN A 422 -48.67 4.66 -2.57
N LYS A 423 -48.28 5.47 -1.58
CA LYS A 423 -49.16 5.86 -0.46
C LYS A 423 -50.37 6.68 -0.92
N LEU A 424 -50.16 7.66 -1.81
CA LEU A 424 -51.26 8.43 -2.41
C LEU A 424 -52.25 7.52 -3.16
N GLN A 425 -51.75 6.55 -3.96
CA GLN A 425 -52.59 5.56 -4.64
C GLN A 425 -53.35 4.65 -3.67
N GLN A 426 -52.73 4.23 -2.56
CA GLN A 426 -53.42 3.46 -1.51
C GLN A 426 -54.56 4.26 -0.86
N PHE A 427 -54.34 5.55 -0.60
CA PHE A 427 -55.39 6.44 -0.10
C PHE A 427 -56.51 6.65 -1.14
N GLU A 428 -56.16 6.90 -2.41
CA GLU A 428 -57.10 7.03 -3.52
C GLU A 428 -58.00 5.79 -3.63
N GLN A 429 -57.42 4.59 -3.63
CA GLN A 429 -58.18 3.34 -3.65
C GLN A 429 -59.05 3.12 -2.40
N ALA A 430 -58.67 3.64 -1.23
CA ALA A 430 -59.51 3.61 -0.05
C ALA A 430 -60.69 4.59 -0.17
N PHE A 431 -60.44 5.80 -0.68
CA PHE A 431 -61.45 6.82 -0.92
C PHE A 431 -62.48 6.39 -1.97
N ILE A 432 -62.03 5.85 -3.11
CA ILE A 432 -62.92 5.29 -4.15
C ILE A 432 -63.83 4.22 -3.56
N ARG A 433 -63.28 3.29 -2.76
CA ARG A 433 -64.07 2.21 -2.13
C ARG A 433 -65.12 2.75 -1.17
N ALA A 434 -64.77 3.73 -0.32
CA ALA A 434 -65.73 4.37 0.58
C ALA A 434 -66.87 5.06 -0.19
N VAL A 435 -66.54 5.86 -1.22
CA VAL A 435 -67.51 6.60 -2.06
C VAL A 435 -68.40 5.69 -2.92
N GLN A 436 -67.90 4.51 -3.29
CA GLN A 436 -68.68 3.47 -3.98
C GLN A 436 -69.64 2.74 -3.03
N GLN A 437 -69.24 2.51 -1.78
CA GLN A 437 -70.08 1.87 -0.76
C GLN A 437 -71.19 2.79 -0.25
N GLU A 438 -70.87 4.05 0.01
CA GLU A 438 -71.79 5.03 0.60
C GLU A 438 -71.49 6.44 0.07
N TYR A 439 -72.51 7.14 -0.44
CA TYR A 439 -72.41 8.54 -0.81
C TYR A 439 -73.76 9.26 -0.59
N PRO A 440 -73.81 10.42 0.09
CA PRO A 440 -72.70 11.11 0.77
C PRO A 440 -72.05 10.27 1.87
N LEU A 441 -70.76 10.49 2.14
CA LEU A 441 -70.00 9.70 3.12
C LEU A 441 -70.52 9.94 4.55
N SER A 442 -70.75 8.87 5.31
CA SER A 442 -71.04 8.99 6.75
C SER A 442 -69.86 9.49 7.56
N GLN A 443 -70.13 10.01 8.76
CA GLN A 443 -69.11 10.44 9.73
C GLN A 443 -68.12 9.32 10.07
N THR A 444 -68.56 8.06 10.08
CA THR A 444 -67.71 6.89 10.31
C THR A 444 -66.67 6.73 9.20
N ASN A 445 -67.10 6.81 7.94
CA ASN A 445 -66.21 6.72 6.78
C ASN A 445 -65.25 7.91 6.70
N HIS A 446 -65.71 9.13 7.02
CA HIS A 446 -64.82 10.29 7.16
C HIS A 446 -63.74 10.09 8.22
N ASN A 447 -64.10 9.56 9.41
CA ASN A 447 -63.13 9.30 10.48
C ASN A 447 -62.12 8.20 10.09
N GLN A 448 -62.55 7.14 9.40
CA GLN A 448 -61.67 6.07 8.92
C GLN A 448 -60.69 6.56 7.84
N LEU A 449 -61.17 7.34 6.87
CA LEU A 449 -60.32 7.94 5.84
C LEU A 449 -59.31 8.91 6.44
N TRP A 450 -59.71 9.71 7.44
CA TRP A 450 -58.79 10.58 8.17
C TRP A 450 -57.71 9.78 8.92
N GLN A 451 -58.06 8.68 9.60
CA GLN A 451 -57.07 7.79 10.22
C GLN A 451 -56.13 7.18 9.18
N GLN A 452 -56.64 6.74 8.03
CA GLN A 452 -55.84 6.20 6.94
C GLN A 452 -54.86 7.25 6.37
N GLN A 453 -55.28 8.51 6.24
CA GLN A 453 -54.41 9.62 5.85
C GLN A 453 -53.24 9.80 6.84
N GLN A 454 -53.52 9.79 8.15
CA GLN A 454 -52.50 9.93 9.19
C GLN A 454 -51.52 8.75 9.20
N LEU A 455 -52.02 7.51 9.06
CA LEU A 455 -51.20 6.29 8.99
C LEU A 455 -50.25 6.29 7.78
N LEU A 456 -50.70 6.79 6.64
CA LEU A 456 -49.87 6.91 5.44
C LEU A 456 -48.91 8.11 5.49
N GLY A 457 -49.19 9.09 6.36
CA GLY A 457 -48.41 10.32 6.51
C GLY A 457 -48.63 11.33 5.38
N LEU A 458 -49.84 11.34 4.80
CA LEU A 458 -50.19 12.15 3.63
C LEU A 458 -50.69 13.55 4.04
N LYS A 459 -50.24 14.59 3.33
CA LYS A 459 -50.74 15.96 3.55
C LYS A 459 -52.14 16.14 3.00
N ALA A 460 -52.91 17.02 3.65
CA ALA A 460 -54.25 17.42 3.18
C ALA A 460 -54.20 18.04 1.77
N GLU A 461 -53.19 18.85 1.49
CA GLU A 461 -52.93 19.50 0.20
C GLU A 461 -52.82 18.49 -0.95
N ASP A 462 -52.11 17.36 -0.73
CA ASP A 462 -51.85 16.36 -1.77
C ASP A 462 -53.06 15.45 -2.03
N ILE A 463 -53.87 15.17 -1.01
CA ILE A 463 -55.10 14.37 -1.15
C ILE A 463 -56.28 15.18 -1.66
N HIS A 464 -56.31 16.50 -1.45
CA HIS A 464 -57.41 17.36 -1.85
C HIS A 464 -57.80 17.21 -3.33
N PRO A 465 -56.90 17.33 -4.33
CA PRO A 465 -57.26 17.18 -5.74
C PRO A 465 -57.78 15.76 -6.07
N ILE A 466 -57.28 14.73 -5.40
CA ILE A 466 -57.76 13.34 -5.55
C ILE A 466 -59.20 13.24 -5.05
N THR A 467 -59.47 13.69 -3.83
CA THR A 467 -60.80 13.64 -3.23
C THR A 467 -61.82 14.47 -4.03
N ALA A 468 -61.48 15.72 -4.38
CA ALA A 468 -62.34 16.63 -5.13
C ALA A 468 -62.71 16.09 -6.52
N ARG A 469 -61.75 15.44 -7.22
CA ARG A 469 -62.02 14.78 -8.50
C ARG A 469 -63.06 13.66 -8.35
N ILE A 470 -62.84 12.75 -7.39
CA ILE A 470 -63.70 11.58 -7.18
C ILE A 470 -65.09 11.97 -6.65
N THR A 471 -65.20 12.99 -5.80
CA THR A 471 -66.51 13.50 -5.36
C THR A 471 -67.26 14.15 -6.53
N THR A 472 -66.60 14.97 -7.34
CA THR A 472 -67.22 15.60 -8.53
C THR A 472 -67.71 14.55 -9.53
N GLU A 473 -66.89 13.54 -9.83
CA GLU A 473 -67.28 12.39 -10.69
C GLU A 473 -68.49 11.64 -10.11
N ARG A 474 -68.54 11.42 -8.78
CA ARG A 474 -69.66 10.75 -8.10
C ARG A 474 -70.94 11.59 -8.08
N GLU A 475 -70.82 12.91 -7.88
CA GLU A 475 -71.94 13.85 -7.86
C GLU A 475 -72.61 13.93 -9.24
N ALA A 476 -71.82 14.01 -10.31
CA ALA A 476 -72.32 13.92 -11.68
C ALA A 476 -73.07 12.59 -11.91
N TYR A 477 -72.53 11.47 -11.42
CA TYR A 477 -73.21 10.16 -11.52
C TYR A 477 -74.53 10.11 -10.72
N GLN A 478 -74.58 10.70 -9.52
CA GLN A 478 -75.82 10.81 -8.73
C GLN A 478 -76.89 11.65 -9.44
N GLN A 479 -76.50 12.74 -10.13
CA GLN A 479 -77.43 13.52 -10.96
C GLN A 479 -78.00 12.69 -12.11
N LYS A 480 -77.20 11.86 -12.79
CA LYS A 480 -77.70 10.92 -13.81
C LYS A 480 -78.71 9.92 -13.22
N LEU A 481 -78.45 9.37 -12.03
CA LEU A 481 -79.40 8.49 -11.34
C LEU A 481 -80.72 9.20 -10.98
N GLN A 482 -80.67 10.46 -10.53
CA GLN A 482 -81.86 11.26 -10.24
C GLN A 482 -82.68 11.58 -11.50
N GLN A 483 -82.01 11.88 -12.62
CA GLN A 483 -82.68 12.07 -13.93
C GLN A 483 -83.43 10.81 -14.35
N TYR A 484 -82.82 9.62 -14.18
CA TYR A 484 -83.48 8.35 -14.43
C TYR A 484 -84.66 8.09 -13.49
N GLU A 485 -84.50 8.37 -12.18
CA GLU A 485 -85.58 8.26 -11.19
C GLU A 485 -86.78 9.15 -11.53
N GLN A 486 -86.55 10.38 -12.02
CA GLN A 486 -87.61 11.27 -12.49
C GLN A 486 -88.34 10.72 -13.71
N VAL A 487 -87.61 10.28 -14.74
CA VAL A 487 -88.20 9.77 -15.99
C VAL A 487 -89.00 8.48 -15.74
N ILE A 488 -88.49 7.55 -14.93
CA ILE A 488 -89.26 6.33 -14.62
C ILE A 488 -90.46 6.61 -13.72
N THR A 489 -90.38 7.59 -12.80
CA THR A 489 -91.55 8.03 -12.01
C THR A 489 -92.66 8.55 -12.91
N GLN A 490 -92.33 9.44 -13.85
CA GLN A 490 -93.28 9.96 -14.85
C GLN A 490 -93.86 8.83 -15.72
N ALA A 491 -93.03 7.90 -16.18
CA ALA A 491 -93.49 6.73 -16.95
C ALA A 491 -94.48 5.86 -16.14
N ILE A 492 -94.22 5.62 -14.85
CA ILE A 492 -95.08 4.84 -13.95
C ILE A 492 -96.43 5.52 -13.69
N GLU A 493 -96.44 6.86 -13.61
CA GLU A 493 -97.67 7.66 -13.49
C GLU A 493 -98.53 7.59 -14.76
N HIS A 494 -97.91 7.67 -15.93
CA HIS A 494 -98.61 7.60 -17.22
C HIS A 494 -99.13 6.20 -17.56
N GLN A 495 -98.30 5.15 -17.44
CA GLN A 495 -98.68 3.81 -17.89
C GLN A 495 -97.91 2.70 -17.13
N PHE A 496 -98.58 2.00 -16.22
CA PHE A 496 -97.98 0.85 -15.52
C PHE A 496 -99.02 -0.25 -15.22
N PRO A 497 -98.75 -1.54 -15.51
CA PRO A 497 -97.47 -2.11 -15.95
C PRO A 497 -97.05 -1.67 -17.37
N PHE A 498 -95.74 -1.51 -17.56
CA PHE A 498 -95.15 -1.05 -18.82
C PHE A 498 -95.38 -2.02 -19.98
N THR A 499 -95.62 -1.47 -21.17
CA THR A 499 -95.49 -2.20 -22.45
C THR A 499 -94.01 -2.39 -22.81
N GLU A 500 -93.73 -3.34 -23.70
CA GLU A 500 -92.34 -3.58 -24.15
C GLU A 500 -91.73 -2.36 -24.87
N GLU A 501 -92.55 -1.55 -25.55
CA GLU A 501 -92.10 -0.30 -26.19
C GLU A 501 -91.52 0.69 -25.16
N ILE A 502 -92.22 0.92 -24.04
CA ILE A 502 -91.75 1.78 -22.95
C ILE A 502 -90.51 1.19 -22.26
N ARG A 503 -90.44 -0.15 -22.11
CA ARG A 503 -89.23 -0.82 -21.58
C ARG A 503 -88.02 -0.60 -22.48
N GLU A 504 -88.17 -0.67 -23.80
CA GLU A 504 -87.09 -0.40 -24.76
C GLU A 504 -86.69 1.08 -24.83
N GLU A 505 -87.59 2.01 -24.53
CA GLU A 505 -87.24 3.43 -24.37
C GLU A 505 -86.47 3.69 -23.07
N LEU A 506 -86.90 3.10 -21.95
CA LEU A 506 -86.18 3.18 -20.67
C LEU A 506 -84.79 2.52 -20.74
N ARG A 507 -84.64 1.38 -21.45
CA ARG A 507 -83.33 0.75 -21.73
C ARG A 507 -82.41 1.66 -22.56
N ARG A 508 -82.95 2.32 -23.60
CA ARG A 508 -82.18 3.28 -24.40
C ARG A 508 -81.77 4.51 -23.57
N TYR A 509 -82.66 5.03 -22.74
CA TYR A 509 -82.35 6.17 -21.86
C TYR A 509 -81.32 5.79 -20.77
N GLN A 510 -81.44 4.59 -20.20
CA GLN A 510 -80.43 4.02 -19.30
C GLN A 510 -79.05 3.98 -19.95
N HIS A 511 -78.96 3.51 -21.19
CA HIS A 511 -77.70 3.40 -21.92
C HIS A 511 -77.08 4.78 -22.22
N VAL A 512 -77.91 5.77 -22.59
CA VAL A 512 -77.48 7.18 -22.78
C VAL A 512 -76.94 7.80 -21.48
N LEU A 513 -77.48 7.41 -20.32
CA LEU A 513 -77.00 7.86 -19.01
C LEU A 513 -75.82 7.05 -18.47
N GLU A 514 -75.42 5.95 -19.10
CA GLU A 514 -74.31 5.08 -18.66
C GLU A 514 -74.48 4.54 -17.21
N ILE A 515 -75.73 4.34 -16.78
CA ILE A 515 -76.08 3.88 -15.42
C ILE A 515 -76.22 2.35 -15.35
N ARG A 516 -75.79 1.76 -14.23
CA ARG A 516 -75.69 0.30 -14.04
C ARG A 516 -77.06 -0.33 -13.80
N ASP A 517 -77.27 -1.53 -14.37
CA ASP A 517 -78.50 -2.33 -14.22
C ASP A 517 -78.92 -2.53 -12.75
N GLU A 518 -77.95 -2.76 -11.86
CA GLU A 518 -78.20 -2.95 -10.42
C GLU A 518 -78.82 -1.71 -9.75
N GLU A 519 -78.39 -0.51 -10.13
CA GLU A 519 -78.88 0.74 -9.55
C GLU A 519 -80.24 1.10 -10.15
N VAL A 520 -80.43 0.84 -11.44
CA VAL A 520 -81.72 0.94 -12.14
C VAL A 520 -82.74 0.06 -11.45
N ALA A 521 -82.47 -1.24 -11.27
CA ALA A 521 -83.39 -2.18 -10.63
C ALA A 521 -83.78 -1.74 -9.20
N ARG A 522 -82.86 -1.12 -8.44
CA ARG A 522 -83.15 -0.52 -7.13
C ARG A 522 -84.07 0.69 -7.24
N ILE A 523 -83.85 1.57 -8.21
CA ILE A 523 -84.70 2.74 -8.48
C ILE A 523 -86.10 2.28 -8.93
N GLU A 524 -86.21 1.37 -9.91
CA GLU A 524 -87.51 0.83 -10.35
C GLU A 524 -88.28 0.25 -9.15
N GLN A 525 -87.63 -0.60 -8.35
CA GLN A 525 -88.26 -1.24 -7.20
C GLN A 525 -88.67 -0.22 -6.12
N LYS A 526 -87.88 0.85 -5.90
CA LYS A 526 -88.19 1.94 -4.97
C LYS A 526 -89.45 2.69 -5.42
N VAL A 527 -89.48 3.15 -6.67
CA VAL A 527 -90.59 3.96 -7.21
C VAL A 527 -91.89 3.14 -7.31
N VAL A 528 -91.80 1.86 -7.71
CA VAL A 528 -92.96 0.95 -7.73
C VAL A 528 -93.54 0.75 -6.33
N ARG A 529 -92.71 0.50 -5.30
CA ARG A 529 -93.20 0.39 -3.90
C ARG A 529 -93.86 1.67 -3.42
N GLN A 530 -93.30 2.84 -3.74
CA GLN A 530 -93.87 4.13 -3.35
C GLN A 530 -95.28 4.35 -3.95
N ARG A 531 -95.50 3.90 -5.19
CA ARG A 531 -96.83 3.88 -5.82
C ARG A 531 -97.80 2.95 -5.09
N GLU A 532 -97.37 1.75 -4.71
CA GLU A 532 -98.21 0.79 -3.98
C GLU A 532 -98.63 1.30 -2.59
N THR A 533 -97.77 2.05 -1.90
CA THR A 533 -98.10 2.69 -0.61
C THR A 533 -99.04 3.89 -0.72
N ASN A 534 -99.08 4.58 -1.87
CA ASN A 534 -99.91 5.78 -2.08
C ASN A 534 -101.35 5.48 -2.56
N LYS A 535 -101.85 4.26 -2.33
CA LYS A 535 -103.21 3.85 -2.71
C LYS A 535 -104.22 4.17 -1.58
N PRO A 536 -105.24 5.03 -1.78
CA PRO A 536 -106.10 5.49 -0.69
C PRO A 536 -107.03 4.38 -0.18
N GLN A 537 -107.07 4.19 1.15
CA GLN A 537 -108.03 3.28 1.78
C GLN A 537 -109.32 4.00 2.20
N ILE A 538 -110.45 3.40 1.82
CA ILE A 538 -111.80 3.83 2.20
C ILE A 538 -112.16 3.20 3.55
N ARG A 539 -112.64 4.00 4.51
CA ARG A 539 -113.36 3.52 5.70
C ARG A 539 -114.58 4.39 5.99
N GLN A 540 -115.74 3.75 6.06
CA GLN A 540 -117.00 4.35 6.47
C GLN A 540 -117.26 4.09 7.98
N SER A 541 -117.52 5.19 8.71
CA SER A 541 -118.67 5.43 9.63
C SER A 541 -119.35 4.23 10.33
N ASN A 542 -119.64 4.21 11.63
CA ASN A 542 -120.40 5.14 12.51
C ASN A 542 -119.98 4.92 14.00
N THR A 543 -120.43 5.58 15.08
CA THR A 543 -121.55 6.51 15.42
C THR A 543 -121.06 7.38 16.61
N TYR A 544 -121.01 8.72 16.60
CA TYR A 544 -122.07 9.75 16.76
C TYR A 544 -122.71 9.89 18.16
N GLU A 545 -122.36 10.96 18.91
CA GLU A 545 -123.27 11.71 19.81
C GLU A 545 -122.70 13.14 20.13
N PRO A 546 -123.44 14.24 19.81
CA PRO A 546 -123.06 15.65 20.13
C PRO A 546 -124.29 16.47 20.64
N PRO A 547 -124.33 17.83 20.68
CA PRO A 547 -123.31 18.91 20.81
C PRO A 547 -123.65 19.96 21.93
N VAL A 548 -122.97 21.13 21.89
CA VAL A 548 -123.41 22.55 22.15
C VAL A 548 -122.37 23.28 23.01
N ALA A 549 -121.38 23.98 22.43
CA ALA A 549 -121.36 25.37 21.90
C ALA A 549 -120.77 26.40 22.92
N GLN A 550 -119.56 26.93 22.66
CA GLN A 550 -119.27 28.32 22.19
C GLN A 550 -119.00 29.34 23.32
N SER A 551 -118.16 30.39 23.22
CA SER A 551 -116.92 30.67 22.43
C SER A 551 -116.34 32.05 22.84
N TYR A 552 -115.04 32.33 22.58
CA TYR A 552 -114.32 33.64 22.66
C TYR A 552 -114.27 34.37 24.05
N SER A 553 -113.32 35.24 24.41
CA SER A 553 -111.90 35.55 24.05
C SER A 553 -111.30 36.45 25.16
N ILE A 554 -110.00 36.83 25.20
CA ILE A 554 -109.43 38.05 24.57
C ILE A 554 -107.88 38.10 24.77
N ASN A 555 -107.23 38.73 23.78
CA ASN A 555 -105.82 39.05 23.51
C ASN A 555 -105.00 39.78 24.61
N ILE A 556 -103.67 39.86 24.37
CA ILE A 556 -102.82 41.06 24.07
C ILE A 556 -101.40 40.52 23.82
N ASP A 557 -100.67 40.66 22.69
CA ASP A 557 -100.37 41.72 21.69
C ASP A 557 -99.04 42.49 21.92
N ALA A 558 -98.43 42.91 20.79
CA ALA A 558 -97.21 43.74 20.55
C ALA A 558 -95.87 42.95 20.34
N ASP A 559 -95.32 42.79 19.12
CA ASP A 559 -94.61 43.75 18.21
C ASP A 559 -93.07 43.48 18.25
N THR A 560 -92.23 43.64 17.21
CA THR A 560 -92.37 44.19 15.84
C THR A 560 -91.32 43.61 14.84
N PHE A 561 -91.72 43.39 13.59
CA PHE A 561 -91.08 43.71 12.28
C PHE A 561 -89.58 43.45 11.90
N LEU A 562 -89.41 42.88 10.67
CA LEU A 562 -88.51 43.19 9.51
C LEU A 562 -87.01 43.61 9.73
N GLU A 563 -86.04 43.40 8.82
CA GLU A 563 -85.98 42.93 7.41
C GLU A 563 -84.58 42.33 7.06
N GLU A 564 -84.32 41.97 5.80
CA GLU A 564 -83.07 41.35 5.30
C GLU A 564 -81.83 42.27 5.24
N VAL A 565 -80.61 41.69 5.21
CA VAL A 565 -79.60 41.81 4.12
C VAL A 565 -78.29 41.04 4.47
N LYS A 566 -77.59 40.52 3.45
CA LYS A 566 -76.31 39.77 3.53
C LYS A 566 -75.09 40.67 3.79
N ALA A 567 -74.06 40.16 4.47
CA ALA A 567 -72.75 39.78 3.86
C ALA A 567 -71.60 39.55 4.89
N ASP A 568 -70.76 38.56 4.56
CA ASP A 568 -69.31 38.39 4.79
C ASP A 568 -68.64 38.11 6.17
N GLU A 569 -67.82 37.04 6.09
CA GLU A 569 -66.54 36.69 6.73
C GLU A 569 -66.37 36.34 8.24
N PHE A 570 -65.35 35.48 8.45
CA PHE A 570 -65.08 34.68 9.66
C PHE A 570 -64.09 35.34 10.65
N PRO A 571 -64.05 34.90 11.92
CA PRO A 571 -63.49 35.70 13.01
C PRO A 571 -62.09 35.27 13.49
N THR A 572 -61.50 36.14 14.31
CA THR A 572 -60.28 35.89 15.09
C THR A 572 -60.55 35.75 16.60
N GLN A 573 -59.76 34.87 17.24
CA GLN A 573 -59.28 34.95 18.64
C GLN A 573 -60.22 34.78 19.87
N PHE A 574 -60.01 33.62 20.55
CA PHE A 574 -59.53 33.47 21.95
C PHE A 574 -60.37 33.75 23.24
N LEU A 575 -60.07 32.87 24.22
CA LEU A 575 -60.02 33.03 25.70
C LEU A 575 -61.29 32.90 26.58
N SER A 576 -61.29 31.86 27.45
CA SER A 576 -61.36 31.92 28.95
C SER A 576 -62.12 30.72 29.59
N ARG A 577 -61.96 30.30 30.87
CA ARG A 577 -60.88 30.32 31.90
C ARG A 577 -61.39 29.62 33.20
N ARG A 578 -60.49 29.07 34.04
CA ARG A 578 -60.55 28.70 35.52
C ARG A 578 -60.13 27.21 35.76
N VAL A 579 -59.19 26.78 36.62
CA VAL A 579 -58.68 27.16 37.99
C VAL A 579 -59.55 26.49 39.09
N THR A 580 -59.08 25.69 40.08
CA THR A 580 -57.88 25.77 40.97
C THR A 580 -57.50 24.42 41.69
N GLN A 581 -56.26 24.35 42.26
CA GLN A 581 -55.71 23.60 43.44
C GLN A 581 -54.56 22.59 43.15
N VAL A 582 -53.50 22.32 43.96
CA VAL A 582 -52.80 22.89 45.16
C VAL A 582 -52.67 21.97 46.42
N ILE A 583 -51.52 21.25 46.59
CA ILE A 583 -50.90 20.75 47.86
C ILE A 583 -49.34 20.75 47.69
N PRO A 584 -48.47 21.02 48.71
CA PRO A 584 -47.03 21.27 48.53
C PRO A 584 -45.99 20.39 49.30
N GLU A 585 -44.70 20.75 49.12
CA GLU A 585 -43.46 20.46 49.91
C GLU A 585 -42.65 19.16 49.71
N THR A 586 -41.38 19.31 49.28
CA THR A 586 -40.17 18.96 50.07
C THR A 586 -38.86 19.55 49.46
N LYS A 587 -37.92 19.94 50.33
CA LYS A 587 -36.51 20.36 50.07
C LYS A 587 -35.56 19.25 50.62
N PRO A 588 -34.24 19.14 50.29
CA PRO A 588 -33.20 20.20 50.27
C PRO A 588 -32.25 20.06 49.03
N VAL A 589 -31.01 20.58 48.89
CA VAL A 589 -30.00 21.27 49.75
C VAL A 589 -29.31 22.38 48.92
N LYS A 590 -28.64 23.37 49.55
CA LYS A 590 -27.63 24.24 48.90
C LYS A 590 -26.21 23.74 49.24
N THR A 591 -25.39 23.42 48.25
CA THR A 591 -23.95 23.14 48.44
C THR A 591 -23.11 24.41 48.30
N SER A 592 -22.10 24.54 49.16
CA SER A 592 -21.27 25.74 49.31
C SER A 592 -20.19 25.87 48.22
N LYS A 593 -19.92 27.10 47.80
CA LYS A 593 -18.73 27.43 46.99
C LYS A 593 -17.50 27.49 47.90
N LEU A 594 -16.49 26.67 47.64
CA LEU A 594 -15.15 26.82 48.23
C LEU A 594 -14.40 28.01 47.58
N PRO A 595 -13.65 28.81 48.34
CA PRO A 595 -12.93 29.97 47.80
C PRO A 595 -11.69 29.55 47.00
N LEU A 596 -11.53 30.16 45.82
CA LEU A 596 -10.54 29.82 44.78
C LEU A 596 -9.06 29.87 45.25
N TYR A 597 -8.78 30.55 46.36
CA TYR A 597 -7.43 30.80 46.89
C TYR A 597 -6.69 29.56 47.43
N TRP A 598 -7.38 28.46 47.71
CA TRP A 598 -6.76 27.22 48.22
C TRP A 598 -6.31 26.25 47.11
N ILE A 599 -6.68 26.49 45.85
CA ILE A 599 -6.42 25.56 44.74
C ILE A 599 -5.02 25.79 44.13
N VAL A 600 -4.58 27.04 44.04
CA VAL A 600 -3.32 27.43 43.39
C VAL A 600 -2.07 26.85 44.08
N PRO A 601 -1.94 26.84 45.43
CA PRO A 601 -0.77 26.25 46.09
C PRO A 601 -0.69 24.72 45.89
N LEU A 602 -1.85 24.04 45.87
CA LEU A 602 -1.92 22.58 45.74
C LEU A 602 -1.40 22.11 44.37
N ILE A 603 -1.72 22.86 43.31
CA ILE A 603 -1.23 22.59 41.95
C ILE A 603 0.30 22.77 41.87
N PHE A 604 0.85 23.81 42.52
CA PHE A 604 2.30 24.03 42.55
C PHE A 604 3.08 22.94 43.29
N VAL A 605 2.55 22.41 44.40
CA VAL A 605 3.17 21.29 45.14
C VAL A 605 3.19 20.01 44.29
N LEU A 606 2.11 19.73 43.55
CA LEU A 606 2.05 18.57 42.65
C LEU A 606 2.98 18.72 41.43
N ALA A 607 3.09 19.92 40.85
CA ALA A 607 4.01 20.19 39.75
C ALA A 607 5.49 20.04 40.16
N ALA A 608 5.86 20.52 41.35
CA ALA A 608 7.21 20.37 41.88
C ALA A 608 7.58 18.89 42.16
N GLY A 609 6.62 18.10 42.67
CA GLY A 609 6.82 16.66 42.89
C GLY A 609 7.07 15.87 41.59
N PHE A 610 6.37 16.22 40.51
CA PHE A 610 6.56 15.59 39.19
C PHE A 610 7.93 15.91 38.58
N LEU A 611 8.39 17.17 38.69
CA LEU A 611 9.69 17.60 38.16
C LEU A 611 10.86 16.91 38.88
N GLY A 612 10.75 16.70 40.20
CA GLY A 612 11.74 15.98 41.00
C GLY A 612 11.90 14.49 40.63
N LEU A 613 10.81 13.83 40.24
CA LEU A 613 10.84 12.46 39.73
C LEU A 613 11.48 12.37 38.34
N PHE A 614 11.16 13.32 37.46
CA PHE A 614 11.69 13.36 36.08
C PHE A 614 13.21 13.55 36.04
N VAL A 615 13.77 14.43 36.89
CA VAL A 615 15.23 14.67 36.97
C VAL A 615 16.00 13.46 37.53
N LYS A 616 15.36 12.64 38.40
CA LYS A 616 15.99 11.42 38.93
C LYS A 616 16.08 10.30 37.87
N GLN A 617 15.25 10.32 36.85
CA GLN A 617 15.19 9.29 35.80
C GLN A 617 16.15 9.55 34.63
N LEU A 618 16.78 10.73 34.56
CA LEU A 618 17.75 11.15 33.53
C LEU A 618 19.23 10.88 33.91
N ARG A 619 19.50 10.06 34.93
CA ARG A 619 20.86 9.61 35.31
C ARG A 619 20.94 8.09 35.55
N SER A 620 20.88 7.32 34.46
CA SER A 620 21.38 5.94 34.38
C SER A 620 21.93 5.68 32.96
N PRO A 621 23.08 5.01 32.80
CA PRO A 621 23.74 4.87 31.51
C PRO A 621 23.12 3.78 30.60
N LEU A 622 23.32 3.98 29.30
CA LEU A 622 22.76 3.24 28.18
C LEU A 622 23.16 1.75 28.14
N VAL A 623 22.16 0.88 27.92
CA VAL A 623 22.33 -0.41 27.23
C VAL A 623 21.22 -0.50 26.20
N ALA A 624 21.56 -0.44 24.91
CA ALA A 624 20.60 -0.44 23.81
C ALA A 624 20.72 -1.71 22.97
N SER A 625 19.61 -2.44 22.85
CA SER A 625 19.42 -3.51 21.85
C SER A 625 18.37 -3.04 20.84
N PRO A 626 18.62 -3.09 19.53
CA PRO A 626 17.66 -2.65 18.53
C PRO A 626 16.59 -3.71 18.28
N ILE A 627 15.34 -3.41 18.63
CA ILE A 627 14.16 -4.11 18.12
C ILE A 627 13.68 -3.33 16.89
N PHE A 628 13.79 -3.94 15.70
CA PHE A 628 13.22 -3.38 14.48
C PHE A 628 11.75 -3.83 14.33
N SER A 629 10.84 -2.86 14.36
CA SER A 629 9.44 -3.04 13.98
C SER A 629 9.29 -2.88 12.47
N ASN A 630 8.62 -3.83 11.81
CA ASN A 630 8.32 -3.75 10.37
C ASN A 630 6.91 -3.16 10.15
N PRO A 631 6.68 -2.35 9.09
CA PRO A 631 5.41 -1.65 8.89
C PRO A 631 4.32 -2.50 8.24
N LEU A 632 3.05 -2.10 8.43
CA LEU A 632 1.89 -2.67 7.75
C LEU A 632 1.88 -2.30 6.25
N GLN A 633 1.41 -3.23 5.42
CA GLN A 633 1.01 -2.96 4.04
C GLN A 633 -0.52 -2.87 3.95
N THR A 634 -1.03 -1.78 3.38
CA THR A 634 -2.40 -1.69 2.85
C THR A 634 -2.42 -2.06 1.36
N GLN A 635 -3.54 -2.66 0.91
CA GLN A 635 -3.75 -3.07 -0.48
C GLN A 635 -4.54 -1.98 -1.23
N ASN A 636 -4.29 -1.82 -2.54
CA ASN A 636 -5.24 -1.17 -3.45
C ASN A 636 -5.10 -1.74 -4.90
N PRO A 637 -6.14 -1.65 -5.76
CA PRO A 637 -6.24 -2.44 -7.00
C PRO A 637 -5.72 -1.73 -8.27
N ALA A 638 -5.73 -2.49 -9.38
CA ALA A 638 -5.03 -2.21 -10.64
C ALA A 638 -5.63 -1.12 -11.55
N ASN A 639 -4.75 -0.39 -12.27
CA ASN A 639 -4.77 -0.29 -13.75
C ASN A 639 -3.35 0.11 -14.29
N PRO A 640 -3.06 0.35 -15.60
CA PRO A 640 -2.08 -0.50 -16.28
C PRO A 640 -0.79 0.18 -16.79
N ALA A 641 0.19 -0.68 -17.11
CA ALA A 641 1.27 -0.49 -18.10
C ALA A 641 2.27 0.68 -17.92
N ILE A 642 3.25 0.49 -17.03
CA ILE A 642 4.64 0.94 -17.24
C ILE A 642 5.55 -0.27 -16.95
N GLU A 643 6.51 -0.56 -17.82
CA GLU A 643 7.45 -1.68 -17.64
C GLU A 643 8.40 -1.43 -16.46
N ALA A 644 8.06 -2.01 -15.30
CA ALA A 644 8.95 -2.07 -14.16
C ALA A 644 9.95 -3.23 -14.32
N THR A 645 11.24 -2.94 -14.15
CA THR A 645 12.31 -3.94 -14.11
C THR A 645 11.99 -4.98 -13.01
N PRO A 646 11.91 -6.28 -13.31
CA PRO A 646 11.41 -7.26 -12.34
C PRO A 646 12.38 -7.42 -11.16
N THR A 647 11.85 -7.33 -9.95
CA THR A 647 12.59 -7.70 -8.73
C THR A 647 13.02 -9.17 -8.84
N PRO A 648 14.30 -9.50 -8.56
CA PRO A 648 14.79 -10.86 -8.71
C PRO A 648 14.03 -11.83 -7.81
N ARG A 649 13.75 -13.04 -8.31
CA ARG A 649 12.99 -14.04 -7.55
C ARG A 649 13.88 -14.64 -6.46
N SER A 650 13.35 -14.73 -5.24
CA SER A 650 14.05 -15.28 -4.09
C SER A 650 13.13 -16.14 -3.23
N LEU A 651 13.68 -16.96 -2.34
CA LEU A 651 12.89 -17.76 -1.40
C LEU A 651 12.14 -16.86 -0.39
N ALA A 652 12.63 -15.64 -0.14
CA ALA A 652 12.02 -14.67 0.77
C ALA A 652 10.76 -13.98 0.21
N ASN A 653 10.62 -13.88 -1.12
CA ASN A 653 9.49 -13.25 -1.82
C ASN A 653 8.67 -14.23 -2.70
N LEU A 654 8.67 -15.53 -2.35
CA LEU A 654 7.87 -16.56 -3.03
C LEU A 654 6.39 -16.16 -3.15
N SER A 655 5.89 -16.13 -4.39
CA SER A 655 4.49 -15.91 -4.73
C SER A 655 3.83 -17.15 -5.34
N LEU A 656 2.51 -17.11 -5.51
CA LEU A 656 1.70 -18.19 -6.08
C LEU A 656 2.12 -18.48 -7.54
N GLY A 657 2.14 -19.76 -7.92
CA GLY A 657 2.53 -20.21 -9.26
C GLY A 657 4.04 -20.14 -9.56
N TRP A 658 4.88 -19.68 -8.62
CA TRP A 658 6.33 -19.80 -8.77
C TRP A 658 6.79 -21.24 -8.52
N VAL A 659 7.84 -21.64 -9.24
CA VAL A 659 8.41 -22.98 -9.13
C VAL A 659 9.74 -22.91 -8.40
N ILE A 660 9.96 -23.85 -7.48
CA ILE A 660 11.24 -24.11 -6.86
C ILE A 660 11.76 -25.49 -7.28
N LYS A 661 13.08 -25.65 -7.34
CA LYS A 661 13.76 -26.94 -7.50
C LYS A 661 14.37 -27.35 -6.16
N THR A 662 14.21 -28.59 -5.73
CA THR A 662 14.89 -29.10 -4.53
C THR A 662 16.39 -29.23 -4.79
N ASN A 663 17.22 -28.69 -3.90
CA ASN A 663 18.68 -28.77 -3.99
C ASN A 663 19.27 -29.99 -3.23
N ASN A 664 18.48 -30.59 -2.35
CA ASN A 664 18.76 -31.77 -1.52
C ASN A 664 17.48 -32.59 -1.34
N ASP A 665 17.61 -33.79 -0.77
CA ASP A 665 16.46 -34.63 -0.43
C ASP A 665 15.69 -34.06 0.78
N ILE A 666 14.37 -33.94 0.68
CA ILE A 666 13.51 -33.40 1.74
C ILE A 666 12.64 -34.51 2.31
N SER A 667 12.86 -34.87 3.58
CA SER A 667 11.98 -35.79 4.32
C SER A 667 10.65 -35.11 4.67
N LEU A 668 9.53 -35.74 4.29
CA LEU A 668 8.16 -35.22 4.48
C LEU A 668 7.47 -35.77 5.76
N GLY A 669 8.14 -36.66 6.49
CA GLY A 669 7.50 -37.55 7.45
C GLY A 669 6.95 -38.81 6.77
N ASN A 670 6.49 -39.79 7.55
CA ASN A 670 5.87 -41.04 7.08
C ASN A 670 6.71 -41.87 6.08
N ASN A 671 8.04 -41.91 6.25
CA ASN A 671 9.02 -42.60 5.38
C ASN A 671 8.96 -42.17 3.89
N GLN A 672 8.52 -40.95 3.60
CA GLN A 672 8.51 -40.39 2.24
C GLN A 672 9.48 -39.20 2.14
N SER A 673 10.25 -39.15 1.06
CA SER A 673 11.17 -38.05 0.75
C SER A 673 10.95 -37.53 -0.67
N LEU A 674 11.13 -36.22 -0.85
CA LEU A 674 11.28 -35.61 -2.17
C LEU A 674 12.76 -35.70 -2.56
N PRO A 675 13.12 -36.35 -3.68
CA PRO A 675 14.51 -36.40 -4.10
C PRO A 675 15.00 -35.04 -4.60
N ARG A 676 16.31 -34.82 -4.52
CA ARG A 676 17.02 -33.68 -5.12
C ARG A 676 16.67 -33.55 -6.61
N GLY A 677 16.38 -32.32 -7.04
CA GLY A 677 16.01 -31.99 -8.41
C GLY A 677 14.51 -32.04 -8.70
N THR A 678 13.66 -32.37 -7.72
CA THR A 678 12.20 -32.29 -7.84
C THR A 678 11.75 -30.84 -8.01
N PHE A 679 10.82 -30.60 -8.95
CA PHE A 679 10.19 -29.31 -9.15
C PHE A 679 8.87 -29.20 -8.38
N LEU A 680 8.69 -28.09 -7.66
CA LEU A 680 7.55 -27.83 -6.79
C LEU A 680 6.93 -26.47 -7.12
N GLU A 681 5.64 -26.41 -7.41
CA GLU A 681 4.90 -25.17 -7.70
C GLU A 681 4.13 -24.69 -6.44
N VAL A 682 4.24 -23.41 -6.09
CA VAL A 682 3.53 -22.80 -4.95
C VAL A 682 2.02 -22.71 -5.25
N ILE A 683 1.19 -23.51 -4.56
CA ILE A 683 -0.29 -23.46 -4.71
C ILE A 683 -0.93 -22.53 -3.68
N GLU A 684 -0.44 -22.52 -2.44
CA GLU A 684 -1.08 -21.79 -1.34
C GLU A 684 -0.06 -21.47 -0.24
N LYS A 685 -0.22 -20.32 0.44
CA LYS A 685 0.57 -19.89 1.60
C LYS A 685 -0.36 -19.60 2.77
N LYS A 686 -0.24 -20.37 3.86
CA LYS A 686 -1.01 -20.20 5.10
C LYS A 686 -0.09 -19.75 6.25
N SER A 687 -0.65 -18.96 7.16
CA SER A 687 0.00 -18.69 8.45
C SER A 687 0.09 -19.99 9.27
N ASN A 688 1.22 -20.22 9.94
CA ASN A 688 1.35 -21.34 10.86
C ASN A 688 0.61 -20.98 12.17
N PRO A 689 -0.34 -21.80 12.67
CA PRO A 689 -1.06 -21.52 13.91
C PRO A 689 -0.19 -21.57 15.18
N ASN A 690 1.08 -22.00 15.10
CA ASN A 690 2.01 -21.99 16.23
C ASN A 690 2.91 -20.74 16.22
N PRO A 691 2.81 -19.80 17.18
CA PRO A 691 3.34 -18.43 17.05
C PRO A 691 4.87 -18.27 17.24
N ALA A 692 5.62 -19.34 17.52
CA ALA A 692 7.01 -19.25 18.00
C ALA A 692 8.11 -18.95 16.95
N SER A 693 7.79 -18.58 15.70
CA SER A 693 8.82 -18.44 14.65
C SER A 693 8.52 -17.48 13.48
N GLY A 694 7.30 -16.93 13.35
CA GLY A 694 6.91 -16.21 12.12
C GLY A 694 6.91 -17.07 10.84
N SER A 695 6.94 -18.40 10.99
CA SER A 695 7.04 -19.36 9.88
C SER A 695 5.73 -19.47 9.11
N PHE A 696 5.81 -19.65 7.79
CA PHE A 696 4.65 -19.96 6.94
C PHE A 696 4.62 -21.45 6.56
N LEU A 697 3.41 -21.98 6.35
CA LEU A 697 3.19 -23.28 5.72
C LEU A 697 2.82 -23.06 4.25
N MET A 698 3.53 -23.74 3.35
CA MET A 698 3.32 -23.64 1.91
C MET A 698 2.83 -24.97 1.36
N SER A 699 1.64 -24.97 0.76
CA SER A 699 1.12 -26.09 -0.02
C SER A 699 1.73 -26.01 -1.43
N MET A 700 2.47 -27.03 -1.84
CA MET A 700 3.17 -27.07 -3.12
C MET A 700 2.80 -28.30 -3.93
N ARG A 701 2.58 -28.12 -5.24
CA ARG A 701 2.33 -29.22 -6.20
C ARG A 701 3.64 -29.86 -6.59
N VAL A 702 3.74 -31.18 -6.59
CA VAL A 702 4.88 -31.89 -7.20
C VAL A 702 4.66 -31.95 -8.71
N CYS A 703 5.58 -31.38 -9.49
CA CYS A 703 5.42 -31.29 -10.94
C CYS A 703 5.81 -32.61 -11.63
N ALA A 704 4.92 -33.12 -12.48
CA ALA A 704 5.06 -34.42 -13.13
C ALA A 704 6.06 -34.38 -14.30
N ASN A 705 7.36 -34.50 -13.99
CA ASN A 705 8.39 -34.39 -15.01
C ASN A 705 8.62 -35.73 -15.76
N LYS A 706 8.15 -35.82 -17.01
CA LYS A 706 8.44 -36.95 -17.93
C LYS A 706 9.88 -36.86 -18.47
N THR A 707 10.89 -36.95 -17.61
CA THR A 707 12.30 -37.06 -18.04
C THR A 707 13.12 -37.94 -17.09
N THR A 708 12.82 -39.24 -17.13
CA THR A 708 13.73 -40.29 -16.63
C THR A 708 13.90 -41.41 -17.68
N GLN A 709 14.09 -41.00 -18.93
CA GLN A 709 14.65 -41.83 -20.00
C GLN A 709 15.72 -41.02 -20.72
N THR A 710 16.97 -41.24 -20.36
CA THR A 710 18.12 -40.85 -21.18
C THR A 710 18.10 -41.70 -22.45
N PRO A 711 18.30 -41.13 -23.66
CA PRO A 711 18.46 -41.95 -24.86
C PRO A 711 19.63 -42.91 -24.70
N ALA A 712 19.41 -44.20 -25.00
CA ALA A 712 20.46 -45.20 -24.92
C ALA A 712 21.56 -44.91 -25.95
N ASN A 713 22.78 -44.67 -25.48
CA ASN A 713 23.98 -44.72 -26.31
C ASN A 713 24.23 -46.19 -26.72
N PRO A 714 24.26 -46.56 -28.02
CA PRO A 714 24.30 -47.97 -28.44
C PRO A 714 25.56 -48.76 -28.05
N ASN A 715 26.63 -48.09 -27.60
CA ASN A 715 27.98 -48.66 -27.59
C ASN A 715 28.58 -48.94 -26.20
N ASN A 716 27.78 -49.22 -25.15
CA ASN A 716 28.35 -49.75 -23.91
C ASN A 716 27.37 -50.63 -23.09
N PRO A 717 27.56 -51.96 -23.05
CA PRO A 717 26.79 -52.84 -22.16
C PRO A 717 27.36 -52.88 -20.74
N ALA A 718 26.46 -53.02 -19.76
CA ALA A 718 26.71 -53.26 -18.33
C ALA A 718 27.39 -52.13 -17.52
N VAL A 719 26.58 -51.34 -16.79
CA VAL A 719 26.47 -51.46 -15.31
C VAL A 719 25.02 -51.11 -14.92
N THR A 720 24.36 -51.99 -14.16
CA THR A 720 23.00 -51.74 -13.64
C THR A 720 23.07 -51.17 -12.22
N PRO A 721 22.60 -49.93 -11.95
CA PRO A 721 22.35 -49.48 -10.59
C PRO A 721 20.99 -50.03 -10.14
N SER A 722 20.99 -50.80 -9.06
CA SER A 722 19.78 -51.38 -8.47
C SER A 722 18.85 -50.29 -7.90
N VAL A 723 17.70 -50.08 -8.55
CA VAL A 723 16.59 -49.33 -7.94
C VAL A 723 15.91 -50.23 -6.91
N PRO A 724 15.83 -49.85 -5.62
CA PRO A 724 15.15 -50.66 -4.61
C PRO A 724 13.63 -50.71 -4.89
N PRO A 725 13.00 -51.90 -4.88
CA PRO A 725 11.62 -52.09 -5.35
C PRO A 725 10.59 -51.73 -4.25
N ASN A 726 10.52 -50.46 -3.81
CA ASN A 726 9.39 -49.98 -2.99
C ASN A 726 9.24 -48.44 -2.89
N SER A 727 9.59 -47.68 -3.92
CA SER A 727 9.30 -46.23 -3.95
C SER A 727 7.80 -45.98 -4.16
N LYS A 728 7.09 -45.63 -3.08
CA LYS A 728 5.72 -45.09 -3.18
C LYS A 728 5.70 -43.88 -4.13
N PRO A 729 4.67 -43.71 -4.97
CA PRO A 729 4.56 -42.55 -5.84
C PRO A 729 4.61 -41.25 -5.02
N LEU A 730 5.32 -40.25 -5.53
CA LEU A 730 5.42 -38.93 -4.90
C LEU A 730 4.00 -38.34 -4.75
N PRO A 731 3.71 -37.68 -3.62
CA PRO A 731 2.37 -37.15 -3.37
C PRO A 731 2.13 -35.95 -4.29
N ALA A 732 0.92 -35.83 -4.87
CA ALA A 732 0.61 -34.76 -5.81
C ALA A 732 0.75 -33.35 -5.21
N THR A 733 0.59 -33.23 -3.88
CA THR A 733 0.79 -32.01 -3.11
C THR A 733 1.57 -32.32 -1.84
N VAL A 734 2.50 -31.44 -1.46
CA VAL A 734 3.26 -31.47 -0.21
C VAL A 734 3.02 -30.20 0.60
N LEU A 735 3.08 -30.32 1.92
CA LEU A 735 3.07 -29.17 2.83
C LEU A 735 4.48 -28.98 3.40
N LEU A 736 5.11 -27.84 3.11
CA LEU A 736 6.46 -27.53 3.56
C LEU A 736 6.47 -26.26 4.42
N ASN A 737 7.26 -26.27 5.49
CA ASN A 737 7.54 -25.06 6.25
C ASN A 737 8.51 -24.16 5.46
N SER A 738 8.33 -22.84 5.56
CA SER A 738 9.31 -21.82 5.17
C SER A 738 10.78 -22.16 5.51
N SER A 739 11.06 -22.78 6.67
CA SER A 739 12.42 -23.21 7.04
C SER A 739 12.96 -24.36 6.18
N GLN A 740 12.11 -25.29 5.75
CA GLN A 740 12.49 -26.38 4.83
C GLN A 740 12.70 -25.83 3.41
N VAL A 741 11.83 -24.92 2.96
CA VAL A 741 11.94 -24.28 1.64
C VAL A 741 13.17 -23.37 1.54
N ASN A 742 13.45 -22.55 2.55
CA ASN A 742 14.66 -21.72 2.59
C ASN A 742 15.96 -22.54 2.68
N ARG A 743 15.91 -23.73 3.28
CA ARG A 743 17.08 -24.61 3.44
C ARG A 743 17.34 -25.52 2.22
N PHE A 744 16.28 -25.92 1.51
CA PHE A 744 16.36 -26.99 0.50
C PHE A 744 15.77 -26.64 -0.87
N GLY A 745 15.20 -25.45 -1.06
CA GLY A 745 14.68 -24.98 -2.35
C GLY A 745 15.63 -24.01 -3.06
N VAL A 746 15.48 -23.89 -4.38
CA VAL A 746 16.04 -22.82 -5.22
C VAL A 746 14.94 -22.34 -6.15
N VAL A 747 14.65 -21.04 -6.19
CA VAL A 747 13.59 -20.50 -7.06
C VAL A 747 14.04 -20.47 -8.51
N LEU A 748 13.20 -20.93 -9.44
CA LEU A 748 13.43 -20.73 -10.86
C LEU A 748 13.14 -19.26 -11.22
N GLN A 749 14.15 -18.60 -11.76
CA GLN A 749 14.06 -17.25 -12.32
C GLN A 749 13.09 -17.23 -13.53
N SER A 750 12.64 -16.03 -13.91
CA SER A 750 11.57 -15.83 -14.91
C SER A 750 11.96 -16.21 -16.35
N ASP A 751 13.26 -16.27 -16.63
CA ASP A 751 13.90 -16.65 -17.89
C ASP A 751 13.96 -18.17 -18.11
N VAL A 752 13.81 -18.99 -17.07
CA VAL A 752 13.86 -20.45 -17.19
C VAL A 752 12.46 -21.03 -17.52
N PRO A 753 12.31 -21.89 -18.54
CA PRO A 753 11.03 -22.52 -18.88
C PRO A 753 10.39 -23.24 -17.69
N ASN A 754 9.12 -22.93 -17.41
CA ASN A 754 8.40 -23.49 -16.26
C ASN A 754 8.12 -25.01 -16.48
N PRO A 755 8.75 -25.92 -15.72
CA PRO A 755 8.62 -27.37 -15.93
C PRO A 755 7.28 -27.95 -15.43
N CYS A 756 6.44 -27.11 -14.82
CA CYS A 756 5.10 -27.46 -14.34
C CYS A 756 4.01 -27.09 -15.37
N ARG A 757 4.34 -26.35 -16.44
CA ARG A 757 3.44 -26.08 -17.57
C ARG A 757 3.67 -27.09 -18.70
N THR A 758 2.70 -27.97 -18.94
CA THR A 758 2.63 -28.74 -20.18
C THR A 758 2.28 -27.82 -21.35
N VAL A 759 3.18 -27.70 -22.32
CA VAL A 759 2.91 -26.99 -23.58
C VAL A 759 1.95 -27.83 -24.42
N THR A 760 0.71 -27.34 -24.56
CA THR A 760 -0.30 -27.90 -25.47
C THR A 760 -1.05 -26.77 -26.16
N GLN A 761 -0.49 -26.28 -27.26
CA GLN A 761 -1.23 -25.66 -28.36
C GLN A 761 -0.34 -25.65 -29.63
N PRO A 762 -0.83 -26.10 -30.79
CA PRO A 762 -0.10 -25.99 -32.06
C PRO A 762 -0.13 -24.55 -32.59
N PRO A 763 0.80 -24.17 -33.48
CA PRO A 763 0.85 -22.82 -34.05
C PRO A 763 -0.35 -22.53 -34.96
N PRO A 764 -0.77 -21.24 -35.08
CA PRO A 764 -1.82 -20.84 -36.02
C PRO A 764 -1.35 -21.00 -37.48
N PRO A 765 -2.27 -21.20 -38.44
CA PRO A 765 -1.93 -21.39 -39.84
C PRO A 765 -1.37 -20.11 -40.47
N VAL A 766 -0.38 -20.28 -41.35
CA VAL A 766 0.16 -19.22 -42.20
C VAL A 766 -0.82 -18.94 -43.33
N THR A 767 -1.34 -17.72 -43.42
CA THR A 767 -2.05 -17.22 -44.61
C THR A 767 -1.05 -16.71 -45.63
N GLU A 768 -1.03 -17.33 -46.81
CA GLU A 768 -0.34 -16.80 -47.99
C GLU A 768 -1.02 -15.50 -48.50
N PRO A 769 -0.27 -14.60 -49.17
CA PRO A 769 -0.83 -13.37 -49.71
C PRO A 769 -1.63 -13.64 -50.99
N SER A 770 -2.93 -13.32 -50.97
CA SER A 770 -3.75 -13.30 -52.18
C SER A 770 -3.43 -12.06 -53.02
N ASP A 771 -2.80 -12.30 -54.15
CA ASP A 771 -2.70 -11.38 -55.28
C ASP A 771 -4.11 -10.91 -55.70
N THR A 772 -4.35 -9.59 -55.83
CA THR A 772 -5.29 -9.02 -56.83
C THR A 772 -5.33 -7.49 -56.80
N SER A 773 -4.97 -6.89 -57.93
CA SER A 773 -5.43 -5.58 -58.42
C SER A 773 -5.16 -5.57 -59.93
N PRO A 774 -5.91 -4.84 -60.79
CA PRO A 774 -7.19 -4.15 -60.55
C PRO A 774 -8.28 -4.46 -61.62
N THR A 775 -9.56 -4.23 -61.29
CA THR A 775 -10.57 -3.69 -62.23
C THR A 775 -11.67 -2.94 -61.49
#